data_AF-A0A3D4NYX4-F1
#
_entry.id   AF-A0A3D4NYX4-F1
#
_cell.length_a   1.000
_cell.length_b   1.000
_cell.length_c   1.000
_cell.angle_alpha   90.00
_cell.angle_beta   90.00
_cell.angle_gamma   90.00
#
_symmetry.space_group_name_H-M   'P 1'
#
loop_
_entity.id
_entity.type
_entity.pdbx_description
1 polymer ?
#
loop_
_entity_poly.entity_id
_entity_poly.type
_entity_poly.pdbx_seq_one_letter_code
_entity_poly.pdbx_strand_id
1 'polypeptide(L)'
;MLKRPYILAILVVIFALSVLLAGANGDKQVRIQSKADQAKRLWSTSAHADKAAEAFKHWDAEGSVPTSCAKCHSTPGYKDYIGADGSAFNVVDKAAPLGTTVECEACHADPGRGIVHNHTSVVFPSGVEIKDLGPEALCMECHQGRASTKSVDTSIASSGAASDDAPSSKLRFINVHYFASAATQFGTVVKGGYEYAGKTYDARFAHIPGYNACQVCHNPHSLEVELEACNTCHAGIKDPKDIRYLGSLEDYDGDGNMTEGMYYEIETLKEVLYEALRVYAREVIGKPIAYDGVTYPYFFNDKNDNGVVDTDEADTANGYGSFSPRLLRAAYNLQVSVKDPNSFAHGGKYVIELIYDSIEDLNSAVEGEMSAGSIQRPNPAGTFQAAERNQAVLGRNFPRRSGQSLQENLAEQGDDLSFRQSEDAGHGSLRRTDEGHFDGSAMAFRDWDADGAVPATCAKCHSAEGLPYLLLNGAIDKAMPISNGFLCSTCHTEPPFTRAAGPVKFPSGAVKDLGDASNLCLNCHQGRASKKTVDSSIAGGPPPYRFTNIHYFAAAASYFGHEVQGGYEFSGKAYAGRNPYNSHLGIFTNCVECHFGTKSFNRAQDDSDNLFHNTSPSKEDCSACHGNDVAQPHPGDASRFEFEGIRPAHIPDYDADGNTSESLQAELDGLEAELYAQLQAYGNSIGNSIAYDEAAYPYFFSDLNGNGVVDPEEADSSNNYKFDATALRAAYNLQFSKKEPCAYIHNAVYFAQLMVDSIEHLGGKITKYTWR
;
A
#
# COMPACT_ATOMS: atom_id res chain seq x y z
N MET A 1 -57.00 43.13 44.90
CA MET A 1 -57.08 44.48 44.31
C MET A 1 -55.82 45.26 44.70
N LEU A 2 -54.79 45.29 43.84
CA LEU A 2 -53.66 46.21 44.04
C LEU A 2 -54.15 47.65 43.82
N LYS A 3 -53.89 48.56 44.78
CA LYS A 3 -54.33 49.96 44.68
C LYS A 3 -53.65 50.63 43.46
N ARG A 4 -54.44 51.38 42.67
CA ARG A 4 -54.05 52.14 41.45
C ARG A 4 -52.64 52.79 41.44
N PRO A 5 -52.10 53.40 42.52
CA PRO A 5 -50.76 53.98 42.48
C PRO A 5 -49.62 52.95 42.28
N TYR A 6 -49.81 51.70 42.70
CA TYR A 6 -48.78 50.66 42.54
C TYR A 6 -48.70 50.12 41.11
N ILE A 7 -49.81 50.11 40.37
CA ILE A 7 -49.83 49.68 38.96
C ILE A 7 -49.13 50.71 38.07
N LEU A 8 -49.32 52.01 38.36
CA LEU A 8 -48.62 53.08 37.65
C LEU A 8 -47.11 53.08 37.92
N ALA A 9 -46.69 52.85 39.17
CA ALA A 9 -45.27 52.74 39.50
C ALA A 9 -44.60 51.55 38.81
N ILE A 10 -45.28 50.39 38.76
CA ILE A 10 -44.77 49.19 38.08
C ILE A 10 -44.68 49.42 36.56
N LEU A 11 -45.68 50.06 35.94
CA LEU A 11 -45.65 50.36 34.51
C LEU A 11 -44.55 51.38 34.15
N VAL A 12 -44.28 52.37 35.01
CA VAL A 12 -43.18 53.32 34.81
C VAL A 12 -41.82 52.64 34.94
N VAL A 13 -41.66 51.72 35.90
CA VAL A 13 -40.42 50.94 36.05
C VAL A 13 -40.21 49.98 34.87
N ILE A 14 -41.27 49.31 34.40
CA ILE A 14 -41.20 48.43 33.23
C ILE A 14 -40.89 49.24 31.96
N PHE A 15 -41.48 50.43 31.79
CA PHE A 15 -41.19 51.31 30.66
C PHE A 15 -39.76 51.86 30.72
N ALA A 16 -39.29 52.27 31.91
CA ALA A 16 -37.91 52.71 32.10
C ALA A 16 -36.90 51.58 31.85
N LEU A 17 -37.17 50.35 32.31
CA LEU A 17 -36.31 49.18 32.05
C LEU A 17 -36.30 48.81 30.56
N SER A 18 -37.45 48.89 29.87
CA SER A 18 -37.52 48.57 28.44
C SER A 18 -36.83 49.62 27.57
N VAL A 19 -36.86 50.90 27.95
CA VAL A 19 -36.07 51.96 27.29
C VAL A 19 -34.57 51.81 27.60
N LEU A 20 -34.18 51.43 28.82
CA LEU A 20 -32.78 51.12 29.18
C LEU A 20 -32.25 49.88 28.46
N LEU A 21 -33.05 48.82 28.31
CA LEU A 21 -32.70 47.61 27.57
C LEU A 21 -32.65 47.86 26.05
N ALA A 22 -33.52 48.72 25.53
CA ALA A 22 -33.46 49.16 24.13
C ALA A 22 -32.25 50.08 23.86
N GLY A 23 -31.89 50.94 24.82
CA GLY A 23 -30.72 51.82 24.73
C GLY A 23 -29.38 51.10 24.90
N ALA A 24 -29.32 50.06 25.75
CA ALA A 24 -28.11 49.27 25.97
C ALA A 24 -27.80 48.28 24.83
N ASN A 25 -28.81 47.92 24.02
CA ASN A 25 -28.64 47.10 22.82
C ASN A 25 -28.53 47.91 21.52
N GLY A 26 -28.60 49.25 21.60
CA GLY A 26 -28.62 50.15 20.44
C GLY A 26 -27.28 50.34 19.70
N ASP A 27 -26.15 49.87 20.27
CA ASP A 27 -24.81 50.12 19.68
C ASP A 27 -23.91 48.88 19.55
N LYS A 28 -24.42 47.67 19.84
CA LYS A 28 -23.76 46.46 19.33
C LYS A 28 -24.31 46.17 17.94
N GLN A 29 -23.87 46.95 16.96
CA GLN A 29 -23.85 46.47 15.59
C GLN A 29 -23.05 45.16 15.59
N VAL A 30 -23.75 44.02 15.52
CA VAL A 30 -23.14 42.78 15.07
C VAL A 30 -22.71 43.05 13.63
N ARG A 31 -21.46 43.51 13.45
CA ARG A 31 -20.84 43.59 12.13
C ARG A 31 -20.85 42.17 11.59
N ILE A 32 -21.75 41.88 10.65
CA ILE A 32 -21.66 40.70 9.80
C ILE A 32 -20.31 40.81 9.11
N GLN A 33 -19.32 40.06 9.59
CA GLN A 33 -18.00 40.05 8.97
C GLN A 33 -18.13 39.47 7.57
N SER A 34 -17.60 40.18 6.58
CA SER A 34 -17.56 39.65 5.23
C SER A 34 -16.62 38.43 5.20
N LYS A 35 -16.89 37.46 4.32
CA LYS A 35 -15.98 36.31 4.09
C LYS A 35 -14.56 36.77 3.75
N ALA A 36 -14.42 37.89 3.04
CA ALA A 36 -13.14 38.50 2.71
C ALA A 36 -12.38 38.99 3.96
N ASP A 37 -13.07 39.60 4.93
CA ASP A 37 -12.44 40.03 6.18
C ASP A 37 -12.01 38.83 7.03
N GLN A 38 -12.78 37.74 7.00
CA GLN A 38 -12.40 36.50 7.68
C GLN A 38 -11.16 35.88 7.05
N ALA A 39 -11.13 35.72 5.72
CA ALA A 39 -9.99 35.21 4.97
C ALA A 39 -8.70 36.00 5.27
N LYS A 40 -8.77 37.34 5.23
CA LYS A 40 -7.63 38.21 5.55
C LYS A 40 -7.08 37.99 6.96
N ARG A 41 -7.96 37.82 7.95
CA ARG A 41 -7.52 37.57 9.33
C ARG A 41 -6.83 36.22 9.48
N LEU A 42 -7.41 35.16 8.92
CA LEU A 42 -6.81 33.82 8.96
C LEU A 42 -5.44 33.82 8.25
N TRP A 43 -5.36 34.44 7.07
CA TRP A 43 -4.11 34.53 6.32
C TRP A 43 -3.03 35.31 7.06
N SER A 44 -3.39 36.42 7.72
CA SER A 44 -2.43 37.27 8.44
C SER A 44 -1.70 36.56 9.59
N THR A 45 -2.23 35.43 10.06
CA THR A 45 -1.61 34.60 11.10
C THR A 45 -1.02 33.29 10.55
N SER A 46 -1.10 33.07 9.24
CA SER A 46 -0.57 31.87 8.59
C SER A 46 0.95 31.98 8.37
N ALA A 47 1.62 30.83 8.29
CA ALA A 47 3.05 30.77 7.97
C ALA A 47 3.38 31.39 6.59
N HIS A 48 2.44 31.35 5.66
CA HIS A 48 2.58 31.96 4.33
C HIS A 48 2.60 33.50 4.33
N ALA A 49 2.14 34.14 5.41
CA ALA A 49 2.20 35.59 5.58
C ALA A 49 3.37 36.05 6.47
N ASP A 50 4.15 35.11 7.03
CA ASP A 50 5.23 35.43 7.97
C ASP A 50 6.48 35.94 7.26
N LYS A 51 6.59 37.27 7.12
CA LYS A 51 7.75 37.94 6.52
C LYS A 51 9.07 37.67 7.25
N ALA A 52 9.04 37.22 8.51
CA ALA A 52 10.24 36.92 9.28
C ALA A 52 10.71 35.46 9.13
N ALA A 53 9.90 34.60 8.51
CA ALA A 53 10.26 33.21 8.28
C ALA A 53 11.43 33.10 7.30
N GLU A 54 12.34 32.15 7.57
CA GLU A 54 13.54 31.89 6.74
C GLU A 54 13.20 31.76 5.25
N ALA A 55 12.05 31.16 4.94
CA ALA A 55 11.54 31.02 3.58
C ALA A 55 11.43 32.36 2.80
N PHE A 56 11.28 33.52 3.45
CA PHE A 56 11.12 34.80 2.74
C PHE A 56 12.26 35.78 2.98
N LYS A 57 13.09 35.56 4.02
CA LYS A 57 14.21 36.44 4.37
C LYS A 57 15.59 35.91 3.95
N HIS A 58 15.68 34.66 3.49
CA HIS A 58 16.96 34.02 3.18
C HIS A 58 17.85 34.90 2.28
N TRP A 59 17.24 35.54 1.28
CA TRP A 59 17.94 36.34 0.29
C TRP A 59 18.08 37.84 0.62
N ASP A 60 17.79 38.25 1.86
CA ASP A 60 17.87 39.67 2.25
C ASP A 60 19.28 40.25 2.02
N ALA A 61 20.32 39.46 2.26
CA ALA A 61 21.71 39.86 2.02
C ALA A 61 22.07 39.94 0.53
N GLU A 62 21.45 39.12 -0.33
CA GLU A 62 21.67 39.14 -1.77
C GLU A 62 20.85 40.21 -2.50
N GLY A 63 19.84 40.79 -1.86
CA GLY A 63 19.07 41.93 -2.38
C GLY A 63 17.94 41.56 -3.34
N SER A 64 17.80 40.29 -3.74
CA SER A 64 16.64 39.78 -4.49
C SER A 64 16.54 38.26 -4.39
N VAL A 65 15.33 37.73 -4.53
CA VAL A 65 15.09 36.28 -4.59
C VAL A 65 15.44 35.80 -6.00
N PRO A 66 16.40 34.88 -6.19
CA PRO A 66 16.84 34.44 -7.51
C PRO A 66 15.73 33.67 -8.24
N THR A 67 15.76 33.67 -9.57
CA THR A 67 14.75 33.02 -10.43
C THR A 67 14.50 31.55 -10.06
N SER A 68 15.55 30.81 -9.68
CA SER A 68 15.45 29.41 -9.26
C SER A 68 14.68 29.17 -7.96
N CYS A 69 14.42 30.21 -7.18
CA CYS A 69 13.76 30.16 -5.87
C CYS A 69 12.48 31.01 -5.82
N ALA A 70 12.40 32.03 -6.66
CA ALA A 70 11.33 33.02 -6.64
C ALA A 70 9.93 32.45 -6.86
N LYS A 71 9.79 31.30 -7.56
CA LYS A 71 8.51 30.59 -7.74
C LYS A 71 7.75 30.42 -6.41
N CYS A 72 8.43 29.99 -5.35
CA CYS A 72 7.78 29.61 -4.09
C CYS A 72 8.10 30.53 -2.92
N HIS A 73 9.09 31.39 -3.09
CA HIS A 73 9.57 32.31 -2.07
C HIS A 73 9.17 33.76 -2.35
N SER A 74 8.25 33.99 -3.30
CA SER A 74 7.73 35.32 -3.61
C SER A 74 6.42 35.26 -4.41
N THR A 75 5.50 36.19 -4.15
CA THR A 75 4.28 36.33 -4.98
C THR A 75 4.59 36.72 -6.44
N PRO A 76 5.50 37.66 -6.73
CA PRO A 76 5.87 37.98 -8.11
C PRO A 76 6.42 36.78 -8.88
N GLY A 77 7.32 36.01 -8.29
CA GLY A 77 7.89 34.82 -8.95
C GLY A 77 6.87 33.71 -9.15
N TYR A 78 5.91 33.53 -8.24
CA TYR A 78 4.80 32.61 -8.47
C TYR A 78 3.93 33.03 -9.66
N LYS A 79 3.57 34.31 -9.74
CA LYS A 79 2.77 34.87 -10.84
C LYS A 79 3.48 34.79 -12.19
N ASP A 80 4.79 35.01 -12.20
CA ASP A 80 5.64 34.79 -13.37
C ASP A 80 5.54 33.31 -13.82
N TYR A 81 5.77 32.38 -12.87
CA TYR A 81 5.69 30.96 -13.18
C TYR A 81 4.34 30.50 -13.76
N ILE A 82 3.21 30.96 -13.21
CA ILE A 82 1.88 30.58 -13.71
C ILE A 82 1.37 31.50 -14.84
N GLY A 83 2.21 32.39 -15.38
CA GLY A 83 1.83 33.31 -16.47
C GLY A 83 0.76 34.36 -16.09
N ALA A 84 0.48 34.56 -14.80
CA ALA A 84 -0.57 35.45 -14.31
C ALA A 84 -0.23 36.95 -14.50
N ASP A 85 1.03 37.27 -14.78
CA ASP A 85 1.49 38.61 -15.16
C ASP A 85 1.72 38.78 -16.67
N GLY A 86 1.36 37.77 -17.48
CA GLY A 86 1.53 37.76 -18.94
C GLY A 86 2.87 37.20 -19.42
N SER A 87 3.71 36.70 -18.52
CA SER A 87 4.92 35.91 -18.79
C SER A 87 4.60 34.51 -19.36
N ALA A 88 5.65 33.78 -19.71
CA ALA A 88 5.55 32.42 -20.20
C ALA A 88 5.34 31.43 -19.03
N PHE A 89 4.38 30.51 -19.18
CA PHE A 89 4.13 29.45 -18.20
C PHE A 89 5.37 28.59 -17.91
N ASN A 90 5.46 28.09 -16.68
CA ASN A 90 6.47 27.17 -16.17
C ASN A 90 7.90 27.72 -16.12
N VAL A 91 8.06 29.04 -16.22
CA VAL A 91 9.37 29.70 -16.16
C VAL A 91 9.27 30.90 -15.24
N VAL A 92 10.30 31.10 -14.39
CA VAL A 92 10.51 32.39 -13.73
C VAL A 92 11.63 33.09 -14.47
N ASP A 93 11.30 34.14 -15.20
CA ASP A 93 12.23 34.83 -16.10
C ASP A 93 13.00 35.97 -15.41
N LYS A 94 12.55 36.41 -14.23
CA LYS A 94 13.17 37.51 -13.46
C LYS A 94 13.33 37.17 -11.99
N ALA A 95 14.41 37.68 -11.39
CA ALA A 95 14.56 37.65 -9.94
C ALA A 95 13.43 38.47 -9.28
N ALA A 96 12.87 37.97 -8.18
CA ALA A 96 11.77 38.63 -7.49
C ALA A 96 12.29 39.63 -6.44
N PRO A 97 11.57 40.73 -6.21
CA PRO A 97 11.92 41.69 -5.16
C PRO A 97 11.77 41.07 -3.77
N LEU A 98 12.58 41.57 -2.83
CA LEU A 98 12.46 41.22 -1.40
C LEU A 98 11.17 41.77 -0.78
N GLY A 99 10.80 41.25 0.39
CA GLY A 99 9.72 41.78 1.24
C GLY A 99 8.30 41.33 0.88
N THR A 100 8.16 40.49 -0.14
CA THR A 100 6.91 39.77 -0.48
C THR A 100 6.89 38.40 0.16
N THR A 101 5.71 37.91 0.51
CA THR A 101 5.49 36.51 0.92
C THR A 101 4.58 35.82 -0.10
N VAL A 102 3.89 34.74 0.28
CA VAL A 102 2.70 34.30 -0.45
C VAL A 102 1.56 35.25 -0.07
N GLU A 103 1.09 36.04 -1.02
CA GLU A 103 0.04 37.05 -0.87
C GLU A 103 -1.23 36.60 -1.62
N CYS A 104 -2.32 37.36 -1.48
CA CYS A 104 -3.63 36.95 -2.01
C CYS A 104 -3.57 36.70 -3.53
N GLU A 105 -2.81 37.54 -4.23
CA GLU A 105 -2.64 37.54 -5.68
C GLU A 105 -1.84 36.35 -6.20
N ALA A 106 -1.14 35.61 -5.32
CA ALA A 106 -0.50 34.35 -5.70
C ALA A 106 -1.55 33.30 -6.10
N CYS A 107 -2.66 33.22 -5.35
CA CYS A 107 -3.71 32.23 -5.59
C CYS A 107 -4.93 32.81 -6.32
N HIS A 108 -5.19 34.11 -6.19
CA HIS A 108 -6.39 34.76 -6.71
C HIS A 108 -6.11 35.69 -7.90
N ALA A 109 -6.87 35.48 -8.97
CA ALA A 109 -7.00 36.43 -10.07
C ALA A 109 -7.80 37.68 -9.66
N ASP A 110 -8.77 37.51 -8.74
CA ASP A 110 -9.50 38.61 -8.11
C ASP A 110 -9.77 38.29 -6.63
N PRO A 111 -8.90 38.72 -5.70
CA PRO A 111 -9.07 38.49 -4.27
C PRO A 111 -10.37 39.09 -3.70
N GLY A 112 -10.85 40.20 -4.26
CA GLY A 112 -12.06 40.88 -3.78
C GLY A 112 -13.34 40.09 -4.07
N ARG A 113 -13.32 39.29 -5.13
CA ARG A 113 -14.41 38.38 -5.53
C ARG A 113 -14.16 36.92 -5.18
N GLY A 114 -12.97 36.59 -4.66
CA GLY A 114 -12.57 35.21 -4.35
C GLY A 114 -12.32 34.35 -5.60
N ILE A 115 -12.03 34.96 -6.75
CA ILE A 115 -11.76 34.22 -7.99
C ILE A 115 -10.31 33.75 -7.95
N VAL A 116 -10.12 32.42 -7.97
CA VAL A 116 -8.79 31.79 -8.04
C VAL A 116 -8.24 31.81 -9.47
N HIS A 117 -6.92 31.72 -9.62
CA HIS A 117 -6.31 31.53 -10.93
C HIS A 117 -6.76 30.20 -11.55
N ASN A 118 -6.95 30.20 -12.87
CA ASN A 118 -7.27 28.98 -13.61
C ASN A 118 -5.97 28.23 -13.91
N HIS A 119 -5.58 27.35 -12.99
CA HIS A 119 -4.39 26.51 -13.09
C HIS A 119 -4.79 25.07 -12.78
N THR A 120 -4.69 24.17 -13.75
CA THR A 120 -5.28 22.82 -13.67
C THR A 120 -4.28 21.72 -14.03
N SER A 121 -2.99 22.06 -14.17
CA SER A 121 -1.93 21.08 -14.36
C SER A 121 -0.63 21.49 -13.67
N VAL A 122 0.18 20.50 -13.32
CA VAL A 122 1.46 20.70 -12.62
C VAL A 122 2.50 19.74 -13.21
N VAL A 123 3.69 20.25 -13.50
CA VAL A 123 4.84 19.45 -13.98
C VAL A 123 5.79 19.15 -12.84
N PHE A 124 5.87 17.87 -12.47
CA PHE A 124 6.72 17.38 -11.38
C PHE A 124 8.19 17.26 -11.82
N PRO A 125 9.15 17.20 -10.86
CA PRO A 125 10.57 17.04 -11.16
C PRO A 125 10.93 15.79 -11.99
N SER A 126 10.10 14.75 -11.98
CA SER A 126 10.24 13.57 -12.85
C SER A 126 10.00 13.89 -14.34
N GLY A 127 9.31 15.00 -14.63
CA GLY A 127 8.84 15.40 -15.96
C GLY A 127 7.41 14.97 -16.25
N VAL A 128 6.74 14.29 -15.31
CA VAL A 128 5.32 13.93 -15.42
C VAL A 128 4.48 15.19 -15.24
N GLU A 129 3.52 15.40 -16.15
CA GLU A 129 2.51 16.44 -16.03
C GLU A 129 1.20 15.82 -15.53
N ILE A 130 0.74 16.25 -14.36
CA ILE A 130 -0.58 15.88 -13.84
C ILE A 130 -1.58 16.92 -14.33
N LYS A 131 -2.68 16.46 -14.93
CA LYS A 131 -3.74 17.29 -15.52
C LYS A 131 -5.06 17.10 -14.76
N ASP A 132 -6.05 17.88 -15.17
CA ASP A 132 -7.43 17.81 -14.65
C ASP A 132 -7.52 18.00 -13.13
N LEU A 133 -6.58 18.80 -12.60
CA LEU A 133 -6.56 19.20 -11.19
C LEU A 133 -7.54 20.35 -10.95
N GLY A 134 -8.06 20.40 -9.73
CA GLY A 134 -8.76 21.55 -9.19
C GLY A 134 -7.79 22.62 -8.65
N PRO A 135 -8.28 23.53 -7.79
CA PRO A 135 -7.47 24.60 -7.18
C PRO A 135 -6.23 24.12 -6.41
N GLU A 136 -6.16 22.84 -6.01
CA GLU A 136 -4.99 22.23 -5.39
C GLU A 136 -3.72 22.31 -6.26
N ALA A 137 -3.86 22.44 -7.59
CA ALA A 137 -2.73 22.66 -8.47
C ALA A 137 -1.89 23.86 -8.03
N LEU A 138 -2.54 24.91 -7.49
CA LEU A 138 -1.85 26.10 -7.01
C LEU A 138 -0.92 25.78 -5.83
N CYS A 139 -1.34 24.90 -4.93
CA CYS A 139 -0.55 24.44 -3.78
C CYS A 139 0.61 23.55 -4.26
N MET A 140 0.32 22.64 -5.17
CA MET A 140 1.25 21.63 -5.67
C MET A 140 2.45 22.25 -6.38
N GLU A 141 2.30 23.41 -7.03
CA GLU A 141 3.43 24.09 -7.68
C GLU A 141 4.62 24.31 -6.74
N CYS A 142 4.37 24.54 -5.46
CA CYS A 142 5.42 24.67 -4.46
C CYS A 142 5.62 23.44 -3.59
N HIS A 143 4.56 22.69 -3.31
CA HIS A 143 4.61 21.50 -2.47
C HIS A 143 4.88 20.19 -3.25
N GLN A 144 5.43 20.27 -4.46
CA GLN A 144 5.84 19.11 -5.28
C GLN A 144 7.29 18.66 -5.09
N GLY A 145 8.08 19.38 -4.30
CA GLY A 145 9.53 19.14 -4.22
C GLY A 145 10.31 19.61 -5.46
N ARG A 146 11.60 19.28 -5.51
CA ARG A 146 12.55 19.73 -6.55
C ARG A 146 13.43 18.62 -7.13
N ALA A 147 13.26 17.39 -6.65
CA ALA A 147 13.96 16.21 -7.14
C ALA A 147 13.00 15.01 -7.18
N SER A 148 13.44 13.93 -7.83
CA SER A 148 12.71 12.67 -8.02
C SER A 148 13.72 11.53 -8.22
N THR A 149 13.26 10.28 -8.37
CA THR A 149 14.08 9.15 -8.84
C THR A 149 15.00 9.55 -10.00
N LYS A 150 14.45 10.25 -11.00
CA LYS A 150 15.18 10.71 -12.19
C LYS A 150 16.39 11.59 -11.86
N SER A 151 16.27 12.44 -10.84
CA SER A 151 17.38 13.32 -10.41
C SER A 151 18.53 12.51 -9.83
N VAL A 152 18.21 11.49 -9.03
CA VAL A 152 19.19 10.57 -8.42
C VAL A 152 19.86 9.71 -9.50
N ASP A 153 19.08 9.10 -10.40
CA ASP A 153 19.59 8.31 -11.51
C ASP A 153 20.54 9.12 -12.41
N THR A 154 20.16 10.35 -12.73
CA THR A 154 21.00 11.23 -13.56
C THR A 154 22.34 11.53 -12.88
N SER A 155 22.34 11.73 -11.56
CA SER A 155 23.55 11.95 -10.78
C SER A 155 24.44 10.70 -10.74
N ILE A 156 23.83 9.53 -10.49
CA ILE A 156 24.52 8.23 -10.46
C ILE A 156 25.16 7.93 -11.83
N ALA A 157 24.39 8.03 -12.91
CA ALA A 157 24.88 7.79 -14.28
C ALA A 157 26.04 8.72 -14.66
N SER A 158 26.03 9.97 -14.18
CA SER A 158 27.08 10.96 -14.46
C SER A 158 28.32 10.84 -13.56
N SER A 159 28.24 10.02 -12.51
CA SER A 159 29.27 9.95 -11.46
C SER A 159 30.52 9.17 -11.88
N GLY A 160 30.37 8.21 -12.79
CA GLY A 160 31.42 7.25 -13.14
C GLY A 160 31.86 6.35 -11.97
N ALA A 161 30.98 6.11 -10.99
CA ALA A 161 31.23 5.13 -9.93
C ALA A 161 31.50 3.75 -10.53
N ALA A 162 32.47 3.02 -9.96
CA ALA A 162 32.91 1.72 -10.48
C ALA A 162 31.91 0.58 -10.16
N SER A 163 31.16 0.72 -9.08
CA SER A 163 30.10 -0.16 -8.62
C SER A 163 29.12 0.64 -7.76
N ASP A 164 28.02 0.01 -7.35
CA ASP A 164 27.04 0.63 -6.45
C ASP A 164 27.60 0.94 -5.06
N ASP A 165 28.70 0.28 -4.70
CA ASP A 165 29.37 0.43 -3.40
C ASP A 165 30.63 1.30 -3.46
N ALA A 166 31.08 1.68 -4.66
CA ALA A 166 32.24 2.52 -4.82
C ALA A 166 31.87 4.01 -4.64
N PRO A 167 32.45 4.74 -3.66
CA PRO A 167 32.20 6.16 -3.51
C PRO A 167 32.75 6.94 -4.71
N SER A 168 32.02 7.98 -5.13
CA SER A 168 32.47 8.87 -6.21
C SER A 168 32.55 10.32 -5.75
N SER A 169 33.68 10.96 -6.03
CA SER A 169 33.89 12.39 -5.76
C SER A 169 32.96 13.31 -6.56
N LYS A 170 32.18 12.79 -7.50
CA LYS A 170 31.15 13.53 -8.24
C LYS A 170 29.74 13.41 -7.62
N LEU A 171 29.50 12.41 -6.76
CA LEU A 171 28.21 12.25 -6.09
C LEU A 171 28.11 13.23 -4.93
N ARG A 172 26.98 13.93 -4.87
CA ARG A 172 26.60 14.83 -3.78
C ARG A 172 25.18 14.51 -3.38
N PHE A 173 24.86 14.81 -2.13
CA PHE A 173 23.50 14.68 -1.63
C PHE A 173 22.51 15.49 -2.48
N ILE A 174 21.36 14.88 -2.78
CA ILE A 174 20.26 15.49 -3.54
C ILE A 174 19.11 15.70 -2.58
N ASN A 175 18.58 16.92 -2.54
CA ASN A 175 17.47 17.27 -1.65
C ASN A 175 16.16 17.33 -2.43
N VAL A 176 15.15 16.55 -2.02
CA VAL A 176 13.77 16.65 -2.53
C VAL A 176 13.16 18.04 -2.27
N HIS A 177 13.73 18.80 -1.33
CA HIS A 177 13.28 20.12 -0.90
C HIS A 177 11.97 20.09 -0.12
N TYR A 178 11.74 21.11 0.70
CA TYR A 178 10.84 21.05 1.85
C TYR A 178 9.35 20.93 1.49
N PHE A 179 8.59 20.26 2.37
CA PHE A 179 7.14 20.09 2.32
C PHE A 179 6.64 19.56 0.98
N ALA A 180 7.30 18.52 0.46
CA ALA A 180 7.01 17.88 -0.81
C ALA A 180 5.76 16.96 -0.75
N SER A 181 4.69 17.41 -0.09
CA SER A 181 3.49 16.60 0.17
C SER A 181 2.78 16.13 -1.08
N ALA A 182 2.82 16.90 -2.17
CA ALA A 182 2.25 16.48 -3.45
C ALA A 182 3.07 15.34 -4.06
N ALA A 183 4.39 15.32 -3.87
CA ALA A 183 5.23 14.22 -4.32
C ALA A 183 4.93 12.93 -3.55
N THR A 184 4.73 13.04 -2.23
CA THR A 184 4.27 11.93 -1.38
C THR A 184 2.88 11.45 -1.80
N GLN A 185 1.92 12.37 -1.98
CA GLN A 185 0.54 12.03 -2.30
C GLN A 185 0.40 11.32 -3.64
N PHE A 186 1.18 11.70 -4.65
CA PHE A 186 1.11 11.07 -5.97
C PHE A 186 1.97 9.80 -6.10
N GLY A 187 2.82 9.51 -5.12
CA GLY A 187 3.59 8.26 -5.06
C GLY A 187 4.30 7.94 -6.39
N THR A 188 4.10 6.70 -6.87
CA THR A 188 4.74 6.22 -8.10
C THR A 188 4.32 6.95 -9.39
N VAL A 189 3.20 7.67 -9.37
CA VAL A 189 2.77 8.46 -10.54
C VAL A 189 3.80 9.55 -10.86
N VAL A 190 4.40 10.16 -9.84
CA VAL A 190 5.37 11.26 -10.00
C VAL A 190 6.77 10.90 -9.55
N LYS A 191 6.96 9.78 -8.85
CA LYS A 191 8.25 9.24 -8.41
C LYS A 191 9.05 10.25 -7.59
N GLY A 192 8.37 10.83 -6.60
CA GLY A 192 8.95 11.82 -5.69
C GLY A 192 10.08 11.24 -4.84
N GLY A 193 9.85 10.04 -4.29
CA GLY A 193 10.89 9.20 -3.69
C GLY A 193 11.75 8.50 -4.74
N TYR A 194 12.85 7.89 -4.31
CA TYR A 194 13.65 7.02 -5.15
C TYR A 194 13.09 5.59 -5.11
N GLU A 195 12.65 5.11 -6.27
CA GLU A 195 12.09 3.77 -6.46
C GLU A 195 13.15 2.81 -6.99
N TYR A 196 13.25 1.62 -6.40
CA TYR A 196 14.21 0.59 -6.80
C TYR A 196 13.69 -0.21 -8.00
N ALA A 197 14.62 -0.61 -8.87
CA ALA A 197 14.29 -1.38 -10.07
C ALA A 197 13.69 -2.76 -9.70
N GLY A 198 12.65 -3.18 -10.41
CA GLY A 198 11.96 -4.44 -10.17
C GLY A 198 10.97 -4.44 -9.00
N LYS A 199 10.91 -3.34 -8.22
CA LYS A 199 9.90 -3.13 -7.17
C LYS A 199 8.74 -2.31 -7.72
N THR A 200 7.56 -2.52 -7.14
CA THR A 200 6.36 -1.72 -7.37
C THR A 200 6.01 -0.94 -6.13
N TYR A 201 5.36 0.21 -6.32
CA TYR A 201 5.10 1.17 -5.25
C TYR A 201 3.66 1.65 -5.30
N ASP A 202 3.17 2.07 -4.15
CA ASP A 202 1.90 2.75 -4.01
C ASP A 202 1.84 3.99 -4.92
N ALA A 203 0.70 4.15 -5.59
CA ALA A 203 0.44 5.24 -6.50
C ALA A 203 -0.16 6.45 -5.79
N ARG A 204 -1.07 7.18 -6.47
CA ARG A 204 -1.73 8.30 -5.84
C ARG A 204 -2.54 7.80 -4.64
N PHE A 205 -2.17 8.26 -3.45
CA PHE A 205 -2.93 8.03 -2.24
C PHE A 205 -4.37 8.52 -2.46
N ALA A 206 -5.30 7.57 -2.37
CA ALA A 206 -6.71 7.79 -2.60
C ALA A 206 -7.45 7.69 -1.26
N HIS A 207 -7.95 8.83 -0.79
CA HIS A 207 -8.97 8.88 0.24
C HIS A 207 -10.35 8.57 -0.39
N ILE A 208 -11.39 8.40 0.44
CA ILE A 208 -12.78 8.24 -0.04
C ILE A 208 -13.14 9.31 -1.08
N PRO A 209 -14.01 9.00 -2.07
CA PRO A 209 -14.37 9.94 -3.11
C PRO A 209 -14.75 11.33 -2.54
N GLY A 210 -14.10 12.38 -3.06
CA GLY A 210 -14.28 13.76 -2.59
C GLY A 210 -13.21 14.29 -1.63
N TYR A 211 -12.32 13.45 -1.10
CA TYR A 211 -11.27 13.83 -0.12
C TYR A 211 -9.83 13.77 -0.68
N ASN A 212 -9.65 13.97 -1.99
CA ASN A 212 -8.35 13.80 -2.68
C ASN A 212 -7.63 15.11 -3.03
N ALA A 213 -8.17 16.26 -2.62
CA ALA A 213 -7.61 17.58 -2.89
C ALA A 213 -7.19 18.29 -1.61
N CYS A 214 -6.09 19.04 -1.65
CA CYS A 214 -5.44 19.64 -0.48
C CYS A 214 -6.42 20.48 0.37
N GLN A 215 -7.23 21.31 -0.29
CA GLN A 215 -8.20 22.22 0.33
C GLN A 215 -9.40 21.55 0.99
N VAL A 216 -9.59 20.23 0.78
CA VAL A 216 -10.65 19.47 1.45
C VAL A 216 -10.26 19.18 2.90
N CYS A 217 -8.96 18.99 3.16
CA CYS A 217 -8.42 18.75 4.50
C CYS A 217 -7.85 20.04 5.12
N HIS A 218 -7.12 20.84 4.32
CA HIS A 218 -6.50 22.08 4.77
C HIS A 218 -7.37 23.28 4.48
N ASN A 219 -7.57 24.13 5.47
CA ASN A 219 -8.15 25.45 5.26
C ASN A 219 -7.18 26.31 4.43
N PRO A 220 -7.55 26.79 3.23
CA PRO A 220 -6.62 27.53 2.38
C PRO A 220 -6.13 28.86 2.95
N HIS A 221 -6.78 29.40 3.99
CA HIS A 221 -6.41 30.67 4.58
C HIS A 221 -5.68 30.54 5.93
N SER A 222 -6.03 29.57 6.78
CA SER A 222 -5.29 29.33 8.03
C SER A 222 -4.17 28.30 7.88
N LEU A 223 -4.22 27.46 6.84
CA LEU A 223 -3.37 26.30 6.57
C LEU A 223 -3.60 25.11 7.54
N GLU A 224 -4.49 25.28 8.51
CA GLU A 224 -4.80 24.27 9.51
C GLU A 224 -5.80 23.23 8.99
N VAL A 225 -5.77 22.04 9.59
CA VAL A 225 -6.72 20.96 9.31
C VAL A 225 -7.89 20.98 10.30
N GLU A 226 -9.09 20.69 9.81
CA GLU A 226 -10.30 20.66 10.63
C GLU A 226 -10.54 19.24 11.20
N LEU A 227 -9.96 18.94 12.37
CA LEU A 227 -9.98 17.59 12.98
C LEU A 227 -11.38 17.01 13.22
N GLU A 228 -12.38 17.87 13.42
CA GLU A 228 -13.76 17.44 13.64
C GLU A 228 -14.31 16.71 12.40
N ALA A 229 -13.90 17.12 11.19
CA ALA A 229 -14.31 16.44 9.96
C ALA A 229 -13.75 15.02 9.88
N CYS A 230 -12.49 14.84 10.30
CA CYS A 230 -11.80 13.54 10.31
C CYS A 230 -12.46 12.53 11.26
N ASN A 231 -12.96 12.99 12.41
CA ASN A 231 -13.58 12.16 13.45
C ASN A 231 -14.86 11.43 12.99
N THR A 232 -15.42 11.81 11.84
CA THR A 232 -16.55 11.09 11.22
C THR A 232 -16.18 9.65 10.87
N CYS A 233 -14.94 9.41 10.41
CA CYS A 233 -14.46 8.08 10.02
C CYS A 233 -13.26 7.61 10.85
N HIS A 234 -12.49 8.54 11.42
CA HIS A 234 -11.39 8.26 12.34
C HIS A 234 -11.82 8.59 13.77
N ALA A 235 -12.76 7.80 14.31
CA ALA A 235 -13.42 8.10 15.56
C ALA A 235 -12.44 8.14 16.75
N GLY A 236 -12.50 9.21 17.54
CA GLY A 236 -11.76 9.32 18.81
C GLY A 236 -10.35 9.88 18.69
N ILE A 237 -9.90 10.21 17.47
CA ILE A 237 -8.58 10.84 17.27
C ILE A 237 -8.56 12.24 17.87
N LYS A 238 -7.46 12.57 18.53
CA LYS A 238 -7.18 13.90 19.09
C LYS A 238 -6.02 14.58 18.39
N ASP A 239 -5.15 13.79 17.77
CA ASP A 239 -4.04 14.20 16.95
C ASP A 239 -4.12 13.43 15.63
N PRO A 240 -3.94 14.07 14.45
CA PRO A 240 -3.80 13.35 13.18
C PRO A 240 -2.75 12.24 13.21
N LYS A 241 -1.71 12.35 14.04
CA LYS A 241 -0.69 11.31 14.20
C LYS A 241 -1.25 9.98 14.69
N ASP A 242 -2.37 10.01 15.39
CA ASP A 242 -3.07 8.82 15.88
C ASP A 242 -3.93 8.16 14.79
N ILE A 243 -3.98 8.74 13.57
CA ILE A 243 -4.71 8.15 12.45
C ILE A 243 -3.97 6.90 11.98
N ARG A 244 -4.67 5.76 12.08
CA ARG A 244 -4.36 4.54 11.34
C ARG A 244 -5.35 4.37 10.19
N TYR A 245 -4.89 3.86 9.04
CA TYR A 245 -5.81 3.54 7.95
C TYR A 245 -6.60 2.30 8.31
N LEU A 246 -7.93 2.32 8.18
CA LEU A 246 -8.78 1.16 8.47
C LEU A 246 -8.54 -0.04 7.54
N GLY A 247 -7.87 0.19 6.40
CA GLY A 247 -7.35 -0.85 5.51
C GLY A 247 -5.85 -1.09 5.66
N SER A 248 -5.25 -0.72 6.80
CA SER A 248 -3.83 -0.97 7.08
C SER A 248 -3.64 -1.34 8.54
N LEU A 249 -3.60 -2.65 8.79
CA LEU A 249 -3.53 -3.23 10.13
C LEU A 249 -2.20 -3.94 10.39
N GLU A 250 -1.19 -3.65 9.56
CA GLU A 250 0.13 -4.28 9.62
C GLU A 250 1.09 -3.62 10.60
N ASP A 251 1.78 -4.43 11.39
CA ASP A 251 2.95 -4.02 12.18
C ASP A 251 4.13 -3.75 11.22
N TYR A 252 4.28 -2.51 10.77
CA TYR A 252 5.27 -2.16 9.75
C TYR A 252 6.67 -2.06 10.33
N ASP A 253 6.77 -1.55 11.55
CA ASP A 253 8.06 -1.35 12.23
C ASP A 253 8.49 -2.52 13.14
N GLY A 254 7.63 -3.52 13.29
CA GLY A 254 7.94 -4.79 13.95
C GLY A 254 7.99 -4.74 15.48
N ASP A 255 7.35 -3.79 16.19
CA ASP A 255 7.23 -3.88 17.66
C ASP A 255 6.01 -4.63 18.19
N GLY A 256 5.16 -5.14 17.30
CA GLY A 256 3.93 -5.81 17.65
C GLY A 256 2.79 -4.87 18.00
N ASN A 257 2.92 -3.55 17.82
CA ASN A 257 1.86 -2.58 18.07
C ASN A 257 1.06 -2.25 16.79
N MET A 258 0.10 -3.10 16.44
CA MET A 258 -0.80 -2.84 15.30
C MET A 258 -1.91 -1.80 15.57
N THR A 259 -1.85 -1.08 16.70
CA THR A 259 -2.93 -0.15 17.13
C THR A 259 -2.54 1.32 17.05
N GLU A 260 -1.25 1.63 16.89
CA GLU A 260 -0.80 3.02 16.78
C GLU A 260 -1.04 3.61 15.40
N GLY A 261 -1.00 4.94 15.31
CA GLY A 261 -1.16 5.63 14.04
C GLY A 261 0.05 5.47 13.12
N MET A 262 -0.18 5.63 11.83
CA MET A 262 0.82 5.49 10.76
C MET A 262 2.05 6.40 10.94
N TYR A 263 1.90 7.48 11.71
CA TYR A 263 3.02 8.35 12.07
C TYR A 263 4.10 7.59 12.84
N TYR A 264 3.72 6.80 13.85
CA TYR A 264 4.68 6.17 14.76
C TYR A 264 5.47 5.06 14.05
N GLU A 265 4.79 4.22 13.26
CA GLU A 265 5.37 3.24 12.34
C GLU A 265 6.48 3.87 11.46
N ILE A 266 6.18 5.00 10.82
CA ILE A 266 7.12 5.71 9.93
C ILE A 266 8.29 6.30 10.72
N GLU A 267 8.06 6.84 11.92
CA GLU A 267 9.14 7.41 12.73
C GLU A 267 10.14 6.33 13.14
N THR A 268 9.67 5.17 13.61
CA THR A 268 10.57 4.06 13.95
C THR A 268 11.34 3.55 12.73
N LEU A 269 10.66 3.39 11.58
CA LEU A 269 11.30 2.98 10.33
C LEU A 269 12.39 3.96 9.88
N LYS A 270 12.23 5.27 10.11
CA LYS A 270 13.29 6.26 9.85
C LYS A 270 14.52 6.03 10.71
N GLU A 271 14.35 5.64 11.97
CA GLU A 271 15.47 5.32 12.86
C GLU A 271 16.22 4.09 12.35
N VAL A 272 15.50 3.05 11.94
CA VAL A 272 16.10 1.83 11.38
C VAL A 272 16.86 2.13 10.09
N LEU A 273 16.28 2.91 9.17
CA LEU A 273 16.98 3.34 7.94
C LEU A 273 18.21 4.18 8.24
N TYR A 274 18.12 5.09 9.21
CA TYR A 274 19.27 5.90 9.59
C TYR A 274 20.41 5.04 10.13
N GLU A 275 20.11 4.03 10.95
CA GLU A 275 21.13 3.11 11.41
C GLU A 275 21.71 2.27 10.25
N ALA A 276 20.88 1.78 9.33
CA ALA A 276 21.36 1.07 8.14
C ALA A 276 22.32 1.94 7.31
N LEU A 277 22.03 3.23 7.14
CA LEU A 277 22.92 4.19 6.47
C LEU A 277 24.28 4.30 7.20
N ARG A 278 24.26 4.38 8.54
CA ARG A 278 25.46 4.46 9.37
C ARG A 278 26.32 3.21 9.26
N VAL A 279 25.69 2.03 9.42
CA VAL A 279 26.35 0.72 9.30
C VAL A 279 27.00 0.61 7.92
N TYR A 280 26.26 0.84 6.85
CA TYR A 280 26.79 0.76 5.49
C TYR A 280 27.95 1.75 5.25
N ALA A 281 27.80 3.01 5.68
CA ALA A 281 28.84 4.02 5.52
C ALA A 281 30.11 3.67 6.30
N ARG A 282 29.99 3.09 7.49
CA ARG A 282 31.11 2.63 8.31
C ARG A 282 31.77 1.38 7.74
N GLU A 283 31.00 0.36 7.40
CA GLU A 283 31.50 -0.99 7.12
C GLU A 283 31.86 -1.21 5.65
N VAL A 284 31.06 -0.66 4.73
CA VAL A 284 31.29 -0.80 3.28
C VAL A 284 32.13 0.35 2.74
N ILE A 285 31.81 1.60 3.10
CA ILE A 285 32.53 2.78 2.59
C ILE A 285 33.78 3.10 3.43
N GLY A 286 33.80 2.74 4.72
CA GLY A 286 34.89 3.11 5.64
C GLY A 286 34.89 4.59 6.04
N LYS A 287 33.75 5.27 5.91
CA LYS A 287 33.56 6.70 6.21
C LYS A 287 32.24 6.89 6.97
N PRO A 288 32.27 6.98 8.31
CA PRO A 288 31.06 7.20 9.09
C PRO A 288 30.31 8.48 8.69
N ILE A 289 28.98 8.42 8.78
CA ILE A 289 28.06 9.46 8.34
C ILE A 289 27.14 9.89 9.49
N ALA A 290 26.89 11.19 9.61
CA ALA A 290 25.88 11.74 10.51
C ALA A 290 24.89 12.61 9.73
N TYR A 291 23.63 12.62 10.17
CA TYR A 291 22.55 13.39 9.57
C TYR A 291 21.99 14.46 10.52
N ASP A 292 21.74 15.65 9.98
CA ASP A 292 20.97 16.72 10.62
C ASP A 292 19.93 17.25 9.62
N GLY A 293 18.65 17.13 9.98
CA GLY A 293 17.54 17.58 9.14
C GLY A 293 17.45 19.10 8.93
N VAL A 294 18.16 19.91 9.71
CA VAL A 294 18.08 21.38 9.66
C VAL A 294 19.35 22.00 9.08
N THR A 295 20.53 21.47 9.42
CA THR A 295 21.81 22.10 9.07
C THR A 295 22.30 21.66 7.69
N TYR A 296 22.49 22.60 6.77
CA TYR A 296 23.09 22.31 5.45
C TYR A 296 24.57 21.89 5.56
N PRO A 297 25.05 20.86 4.83
CA PRO A 297 24.41 20.11 3.74
C PRO A 297 23.66 18.83 4.16
N TYR A 298 23.14 18.78 5.39
CA TYR A 298 22.35 17.71 6.01
C TYR A 298 23.14 16.46 6.39
N PHE A 299 24.07 16.02 5.55
CA PHE A 299 24.94 14.89 5.83
C PHE A 299 26.37 15.37 6.04
N PHE A 300 27.01 14.89 7.09
CA PHE A 300 28.36 15.25 7.51
C PHE A 300 29.21 14.00 7.70
N ASN A 301 30.54 14.16 7.58
CA ASN A 301 31.45 13.11 8.05
C ASN A 301 31.38 13.08 9.58
N ASP A 302 30.98 11.94 10.10
CA ASP A 302 30.93 11.67 11.54
C ASP A 302 32.33 11.27 11.99
N LYS A 303 33.02 12.19 12.67
CA LYS A 303 34.43 12.03 13.03
C LYS A 303 34.61 11.13 14.25
N ASN A 304 33.58 11.00 15.08
CA ASN A 304 33.62 10.22 16.30
C ASN A 304 32.72 8.97 16.26
N ASP A 305 32.00 8.76 15.15
CA ASP A 305 31.11 7.62 14.87
C ASP A 305 29.96 7.50 15.89
N ASN A 306 29.50 8.62 16.45
CA ASN A 306 28.42 8.64 17.43
C ASN A 306 27.02 8.74 16.80
N GLY A 307 26.92 8.96 15.48
CA GLY A 307 25.67 9.06 14.74
C GLY A 307 24.94 10.38 14.91
N VAL A 308 25.56 11.42 15.45
CA VAL A 308 24.96 12.74 15.69
C VAL A 308 25.88 13.80 15.10
N VAL A 309 25.30 14.80 14.42
CA VAL A 309 26.09 15.95 13.97
C VAL A 309 26.44 16.82 15.18
N ASP A 310 27.67 16.69 15.65
CA ASP A 310 28.18 17.50 16.75
C ASP A 310 28.43 18.96 16.32
N THR A 311 28.55 19.85 17.31
CA THR A 311 28.72 21.30 17.03
C THR A 311 30.00 21.59 16.24
N ASP A 312 31.07 20.80 16.40
CA ASP A 312 32.32 20.90 15.65
C ASP A 312 32.32 20.10 14.33
N GLU A 313 31.24 19.39 14.04
CA GLU A 313 31.01 18.68 12.78
C GLU A 313 30.04 19.40 11.85
N ALA A 314 29.16 20.25 12.41
CA ALA A 314 28.19 21.12 11.74
C ALA A 314 28.86 22.28 10.94
N ASP A 315 29.83 21.93 10.10
CA ASP A 315 30.54 22.82 9.19
C ASP A 315 30.33 22.34 7.75
N THR A 316 29.93 23.25 6.87
CA THR A 316 29.81 22.98 5.43
C THR A 316 31.07 22.36 4.80
N ALA A 317 32.26 22.67 5.31
CA ALA A 317 33.52 22.07 4.87
C ALA A 317 33.65 20.60 5.28
N ASN A 318 32.92 20.16 6.32
CA ASN A 318 32.83 18.79 6.79
C ASN A 318 31.66 18.00 6.16
N GLY A 319 30.98 18.57 5.15
CA GLY A 319 29.90 17.89 4.44
C GLY A 319 30.31 16.50 3.92
N TYR A 320 29.39 15.55 3.99
CA TYR A 320 29.64 14.18 3.58
C TYR A 320 29.85 14.11 2.06
N GLY A 321 31.04 13.71 1.63
CA GLY A 321 31.46 13.68 0.22
C GLY A 321 31.67 12.29 -0.37
N SER A 322 31.48 11.24 0.45
CA SER A 322 31.84 9.85 0.13
C SER A 322 30.62 9.02 -0.29
N PHE A 323 29.65 9.63 -0.97
CA PHE A 323 28.47 8.91 -1.44
C PHE A 323 28.85 7.89 -2.52
N SER A 324 28.41 6.64 -2.35
CA SER A 324 28.26 5.66 -3.42
C SER A 324 26.86 5.77 -4.05
N PRO A 325 26.61 5.17 -5.22
CA PRO A 325 25.26 5.07 -5.77
C PRO A 325 24.23 4.53 -4.77
N ARG A 326 24.54 3.41 -4.08
CA ARG A 326 23.69 2.80 -3.05
C ARG A 326 23.34 3.75 -1.92
N LEU A 327 24.37 4.36 -1.31
CA LEU A 327 24.18 5.29 -0.21
C LEU A 327 23.37 6.53 -0.59
N LEU A 328 23.53 7.04 -1.82
CA LEU A 328 22.79 8.21 -2.29
C LEU A 328 21.28 7.93 -2.42
N ARG A 329 20.89 6.74 -2.90
CA ARG A 329 19.48 6.34 -3.02
C ARG A 329 18.78 6.30 -1.66
N ALA A 330 19.40 5.60 -0.70
CA ALA A 330 18.85 5.48 0.64
C ALA A 330 18.86 6.82 1.41
N ALA A 331 19.92 7.62 1.29
CA ALA A 331 19.97 8.96 1.90
C ALA A 331 18.90 9.91 1.31
N TYR A 332 18.62 9.79 0.02
CA TYR A 332 17.52 10.52 -0.62
C TYR A 332 16.15 10.12 -0.05
N ASN A 333 15.90 8.82 0.12
CA ASN A 333 14.64 8.34 0.70
C ASN A 333 14.46 8.72 2.18
N LEU A 334 15.53 8.70 2.98
CA LEU A 334 15.49 9.26 4.33
C LEU A 334 15.07 10.73 4.30
N GLN A 335 15.65 11.53 3.41
CA GLN A 335 15.28 12.93 3.26
C GLN A 335 13.81 13.10 2.83
N VAL A 336 13.32 12.31 1.89
CA VAL A 336 11.92 12.35 1.44
C VAL A 336 10.98 12.12 2.62
N SER A 337 11.25 11.10 3.44
CA SER A 337 10.45 10.79 4.62
C SER A 337 10.44 11.90 5.68
N VAL A 338 11.50 12.72 5.75
CA VAL A 338 11.65 13.81 6.73
C VAL A 338 11.10 15.14 6.18
N LYS A 339 11.18 15.37 4.87
CA LYS A 339 10.77 16.65 4.24
C LYS A 339 9.28 16.73 3.93
N ASP A 340 8.53 15.66 4.15
CA ASP A 340 7.08 15.73 4.39
C ASP A 340 6.77 15.25 5.82
N PRO A 341 6.68 16.15 6.82
CA PRO A 341 6.45 15.76 8.21
C PRO A 341 5.05 15.15 8.44
N ASN A 342 4.15 15.28 7.46
CA ASN A 342 2.81 14.69 7.51
C ASN A 342 2.64 13.58 6.46
N SER A 343 3.74 12.94 6.04
CA SER A 343 3.72 11.85 5.07
C SER A 343 2.78 10.71 5.46
N PHE A 344 2.62 10.45 6.76
CA PHE A 344 1.67 9.51 7.33
C PHE A 344 0.21 9.75 6.93
N ALA A 345 -0.16 10.97 6.52
CA ALA A 345 -1.50 11.32 6.06
C ALA A 345 -1.56 11.52 4.54
N HIS A 346 -0.44 11.90 3.90
CA HIS A 346 -0.39 12.15 2.46
C HIS A 346 -0.17 10.88 1.62
N GLY A 347 0.52 9.88 2.14
CA GLY A 347 0.86 8.65 1.42
C GLY A 347 1.79 7.77 2.26
N GLY A 348 1.36 7.41 3.48
CA GLY A 348 2.22 6.76 4.47
C GLY A 348 2.84 5.46 3.97
N LYS A 349 2.04 4.61 3.32
CA LYS A 349 2.48 3.33 2.75
C LYS A 349 3.57 3.49 1.69
N TYR A 350 3.43 4.45 0.77
CA TYR A 350 4.48 4.78 -0.19
C TYR A 350 5.80 5.14 0.50
N VAL A 351 5.75 5.92 1.59
CA VAL A 351 6.96 6.26 2.36
C VAL A 351 7.56 5.05 3.08
N ILE A 352 6.73 4.16 3.61
CA ILE A 352 7.17 2.90 4.22
C ILE A 352 7.89 2.03 3.19
N GLU A 353 7.31 1.83 2.01
CA GLU A 353 7.93 1.05 0.93
C GLU A 353 9.30 1.60 0.52
N LEU A 354 9.43 2.93 0.39
CA LEU A 354 10.70 3.59 0.09
C LEU A 354 11.75 3.36 1.19
N ILE A 355 11.34 3.44 2.46
CA ILE A 355 12.22 3.23 3.60
C ILE A 355 12.65 1.75 3.66
N TYR A 356 11.69 0.83 3.59
CA TYR A 356 11.91 -0.60 3.63
C TYR A 356 12.90 -1.04 2.54
N ASP A 357 12.64 -0.67 1.28
CA ASP A 357 13.50 -1.06 0.17
C ASP A 357 14.90 -0.42 0.26
N SER A 358 15.01 0.75 0.92
CA SER A 358 16.32 1.35 1.19
C SER A 358 17.11 0.60 2.25
N ILE A 359 16.45 0.07 3.28
CA ILE A 359 17.06 -0.82 4.29
C ILE A 359 17.52 -2.11 3.61
N GLU A 360 16.66 -2.74 2.80
CA GLU A 360 16.98 -3.94 2.03
C GLU A 360 18.20 -3.72 1.10
N ASP A 361 18.21 -2.62 0.33
CA ASP A 361 19.32 -2.27 -0.57
C ASP A 361 20.63 -2.12 0.21
N LEU A 362 20.65 -1.41 1.35
CA LEU A 362 21.85 -1.23 2.17
C LEU A 362 22.35 -2.54 2.78
N ASN A 363 21.46 -3.35 3.36
CA ASN A 363 21.83 -4.59 4.05
C ASN A 363 22.43 -5.63 3.08
N SER A 364 21.94 -5.69 1.84
CA SER A 364 22.47 -6.60 0.82
C SER A 364 23.98 -6.46 0.54
N ALA A 365 24.57 -5.30 0.87
CA ALA A 365 25.99 -5.03 0.71
C ALA A 365 26.82 -5.22 1.99
N VAL A 366 26.18 -5.25 3.16
CA VAL A 366 26.82 -5.50 4.45
C VAL A 366 26.98 -7.01 4.69
N GLU A 367 25.99 -7.81 4.27
CA GLU A 367 25.89 -9.26 4.52
C GLU A 367 26.71 -10.15 3.55
N GLY A 368 27.83 -9.66 3.01
CA GLY A 368 28.68 -10.43 2.10
C GLY A 368 29.33 -11.66 2.75
N GLU A 369 28.80 -12.85 2.44
CA GLU A 369 29.13 -14.23 2.90
C GLU A 369 28.43 -14.70 4.19
N MET A 370 27.23 -15.27 4.01
CA MET A 370 26.42 -16.15 4.88
C MET A 370 25.16 -15.54 5.56
N SER A 371 24.03 -16.17 5.23
CA SER A 371 22.62 -16.11 5.71
C SER A 371 21.82 -14.80 5.59
N ALA A 372 20.82 -14.83 4.71
CA ALA A 372 19.62 -13.99 4.81
C ALA A 372 18.81 -14.45 6.03
N GLY A 373 18.70 -13.60 7.06
CA GLY A 373 17.99 -13.95 8.28
C GLY A 373 17.72 -12.72 9.15
N SER A 374 16.47 -12.26 9.12
CA SER A 374 15.83 -11.26 10.00
C SER A 374 16.43 -9.85 10.01
N ILE A 375 15.72 -8.90 9.40
CA ILE A 375 15.86 -7.46 9.68
C ILE A 375 15.41 -7.24 11.13
N GLN A 376 16.31 -7.39 12.09
CA GLN A 376 16.02 -7.08 13.50
C GLN A 376 16.33 -5.62 13.81
N ARG A 377 15.46 -5.00 14.61
CA ARG A 377 15.64 -3.64 15.13
C ARG A 377 17.03 -3.46 15.75
N PRO A 378 17.79 -2.42 15.38
CA PRO A 378 18.96 -2.02 16.13
C PRO A 378 18.57 -1.57 17.56
N ASN A 379 19.48 -1.78 18.51
CA ASN A 379 19.33 -1.40 19.91
C ASN A 379 18.97 0.10 20.05
N PRO A 380 17.90 0.50 20.79
CA PRO A 380 17.35 1.87 20.82
C PRO A 380 18.22 2.95 21.50
N ALA A 381 19.54 2.79 21.53
CA ALA A 381 20.45 3.69 22.27
C ALA A 381 20.78 5.00 21.53
N GLY A 382 20.40 5.16 20.26
CA GLY A 382 20.61 6.39 19.48
C GLY A 382 19.29 6.93 18.95
N THR A 383 18.61 7.78 19.72
CA THR A 383 17.35 8.42 19.27
C THR A 383 17.62 9.30 18.05
N PHE A 384 16.84 9.11 16.98
CA PHE A 384 16.92 9.94 15.78
C PHE A 384 16.35 11.34 16.10
N GLN A 385 17.20 12.28 16.53
CA GLN A 385 16.79 13.61 17.01
C GLN A 385 16.31 14.58 15.89
N ALA A 386 16.28 14.17 14.62
CA ALA A 386 15.95 15.06 13.52
C ALA A 386 14.47 15.49 13.50
N ALA A 387 13.55 14.66 14.00
CA ALA A 387 12.12 14.98 14.04
C ALA A 387 11.80 16.13 15.02
N GLU A 388 12.46 16.15 16.18
CA GLU A 388 12.19 17.15 17.24
C GLU A 388 12.76 18.53 16.91
N ARG A 389 13.92 18.61 16.26
CA ARG A 389 14.50 19.90 15.86
C ARG A 389 13.69 20.56 14.73
N ASN A 390 13.09 19.78 13.83
CA ASN A 390 12.17 20.31 12.82
C ASN A 390 10.89 20.89 13.45
N GLN A 391 10.32 20.27 14.50
CA GLN A 391 9.16 20.82 15.22
C GLN A 391 9.48 22.10 16.00
N ALA A 392 10.68 22.21 16.57
CA ALA A 392 11.12 23.40 17.29
C ALA A 392 11.25 24.63 16.37
N VAL A 393 11.65 24.44 15.11
CA VAL A 393 11.67 25.50 14.08
C VAL A 393 10.25 25.87 13.60
N LEU A 394 9.28 24.94 13.70
CA LEU A 394 7.87 25.16 13.37
C LEU A 394 7.05 25.81 14.51
N GLY A 395 7.65 26.12 15.65
CA GLY A 395 7.03 26.92 16.72
C GLY A 395 5.86 26.28 17.47
N ARG A 396 5.61 24.97 17.34
CA ARG A 396 4.53 24.27 18.07
C ARG A 396 5.10 23.34 19.14
N ASN A 397 4.97 23.72 20.41
CA ASN A 397 5.23 22.84 21.56
C ASN A 397 3.99 21.98 21.84
N PHE A 398 4.11 20.65 21.75
CA PHE A 398 3.16 19.70 22.32
C PHE A 398 3.85 18.85 23.41
N PRO A 399 3.17 18.55 24.53
CA PRO A 399 3.79 17.86 25.66
C PRO A 399 3.92 16.33 25.41
N ARG A 400 5.13 15.79 25.61
CA ARG A 400 5.41 14.33 25.64
C ARG A 400 4.69 13.64 26.80
N ARG A 401 4.18 12.41 26.59
CA ARG A 401 3.93 11.43 27.66
C ARG A 401 5.14 10.47 27.74
N SER A 402 5.61 10.23 28.96
CA SER A 402 6.76 9.37 29.29
C SER A 402 6.46 7.87 29.11
N GLY A 403 7.26 7.17 28.31
CA GLY A 403 7.24 5.71 28.15
C GLY A 403 8.00 4.97 29.27
N GLN A 404 7.47 3.81 29.66
CA GLN A 404 8.16 2.83 30.52
C GLN A 404 8.96 1.88 29.62
N SER A 405 10.25 1.70 29.96
CA SER A 405 11.15 0.72 29.36
C SER A 405 10.81 -0.70 29.82
N LEU A 406 10.76 -1.66 28.90
CA LEU A 406 10.83 -3.09 29.22
C LEU A 406 12.01 -3.71 28.46
N GLN A 407 12.89 -4.32 29.23
CA GLN A 407 14.08 -5.02 28.79
C GLN A 407 14.10 -6.32 29.59
N GLU A 408 14.12 -7.49 28.92
CA GLU A 408 14.84 -8.70 29.38
C GLU A 408 14.62 -9.93 28.46
N ASN A 409 15.76 -10.44 27.95
CA ASN A 409 16.17 -11.83 27.68
C ASN A 409 15.58 -12.66 26.51
N LEU A 410 16.42 -12.92 25.49
CA LEU A 410 16.30 -14.02 24.52
C LEU A 410 17.64 -14.77 24.38
N ALA A 411 17.57 -16.09 24.18
CA ALA A 411 18.69 -17.02 24.03
C ALA A 411 18.68 -17.69 22.63
N GLU A 412 19.88 -18.07 22.17
CA GLU A 412 20.32 -18.40 20.79
C GLU A 412 19.84 -19.75 20.17
N GLN A 413 20.06 -19.85 18.83
CA GLN A 413 20.23 -21.03 17.90
C GLN A 413 19.02 -21.32 16.98
N GLY A 414 19.09 -21.54 15.65
CA GLY A 414 20.12 -21.59 14.59
C GLY A 414 19.62 -22.41 13.36
N ASP A 415 19.84 -21.91 12.11
CA ASP A 415 19.78 -22.46 10.70
C ASP A 415 18.53 -23.23 10.16
N ASP A 416 18.09 -23.25 8.88
CA ASP A 416 18.71 -23.23 7.51
C ASP A 416 17.66 -22.84 6.39
N LEU A 417 18.10 -22.50 5.17
CA LEU A 417 17.45 -21.75 4.06
C LEU A 417 16.90 -22.58 2.88
N SER A 418 15.71 -22.23 2.33
CA SER A 418 15.39 -22.26 0.87
C SER A 418 14.08 -21.53 0.47
N PHE A 419 14.14 -20.79 -0.64
CA PHE A 419 13.10 -20.04 -1.38
C PHE A 419 11.61 -20.36 -1.09
N ARG A 420 10.95 -19.47 -0.33
CA ARG A 420 9.50 -19.20 -0.36
C ARG A 420 9.27 -17.70 -0.22
N GLN A 421 8.32 -17.14 -0.99
CA GLN A 421 7.85 -15.78 -0.78
C GLN A 421 7.22 -15.69 0.61
N SER A 422 7.87 -14.94 1.51
CA SER A 422 7.31 -14.30 2.71
C SER A 422 6.31 -15.11 3.54
N GLU A 423 6.76 -16.19 4.18
CA GLU A 423 6.04 -16.89 5.24
C GLU A 423 6.90 -16.96 6.50
N ASP A 424 7.19 -15.82 7.15
CA ASP A 424 7.49 -15.76 8.59
C ASP A 424 7.53 -14.31 9.13
N ALA A 425 6.46 -13.54 8.92
CA ALA A 425 6.30 -12.29 9.67
C ALA A 425 5.52 -12.58 10.96
N GLY A 426 6.06 -13.44 11.82
CA GLY A 426 5.72 -13.43 13.24
C GLY A 426 5.95 -12.03 13.81
N HIS A 427 5.18 -11.64 14.82
CA HIS A 427 5.38 -10.38 15.55
C HIS A 427 6.88 -10.14 15.82
N GLY A 428 7.45 -9.02 15.34
CA GLY A 428 8.86 -8.70 15.54
C GLY A 428 9.71 -8.36 14.29
N SER A 429 9.16 -8.44 13.08
CA SER A 429 9.88 -8.13 11.82
C SER A 429 9.23 -6.98 11.06
N LEU A 430 10.04 -6.15 10.38
CA LEU A 430 9.53 -5.09 9.52
C LEU A 430 8.61 -5.65 8.42
N ARG A 431 7.50 -4.96 8.12
CA ARG A 431 6.64 -5.25 6.97
C ARG A 431 6.74 -4.14 5.93
N ARG A 432 6.61 -4.51 4.65
CA ARG A 432 6.71 -3.58 3.52
C ARG A 432 5.35 -3.04 3.09
N THR A 433 4.36 -3.91 2.96
CA THR A 433 3.05 -3.62 2.38
C THR A 433 1.93 -4.19 3.24
N ASP A 434 0.71 -3.73 2.99
CA ASP A 434 -0.49 -4.32 3.59
C ASP A 434 -0.84 -5.67 2.97
N GLU A 435 -1.80 -6.34 3.60
CA GLU A 435 -2.44 -7.50 2.99
C GLU A 435 -3.23 -7.15 1.72
N GLY A 436 -2.90 -7.88 0.64
CA GLY A 436 -3.71 -8.12 -0.57
C GLY A 436 -4.58 -6.97 -1.05
N HIS A 437 -5.82 -6.89 -0.56
CA HIS A 437 -6.83 -5.93 -1.03
C HIS A 437 -6.46 -4.46 -0.84
N PHE A 438 -5.60 -4.16 0.13
CA PHE A 438 -5.19 -2.80 0.45
C PHE A 438 -3.72 -2.52 0.13
N ASP A 439 -3.01 -3.50 -0.42
CA ASP A 439 -1.69 -3.34 -1.02
C ASP A 439 -1.83 -2.68 -2.40
N GLY A 440 -1.73 -1.35 -2.45
CA GLY A 440 -1.82 -0.60 -3.70
C GLY A 440 -0.64 -0.85 -4.62
N SER A 441 0.51 -1.23 -4.07
CA SER A 441 1.74 -1.56 -4.78
C SER A 441 1.70 -2.93 -5.47
N ALA A 442 0.79 -3.82 -5.07
CA ALA A 442 0.68 -5.14 -5.67
C ALA A 442 0.39 -5.08 -7.18
N MET A 443 0.96 -6.01 -7.95
CA MET A 443 0.75 -6.11 -9.40
C MET A 443 -0.73 -6.20 -9.80
N ALA A 444 -1.59 -6.71 -8.91
CA ALA A 444 -3.04 -6.72 -9.10
C ALA A 444 -3.63 -5.31 -9.34
N PHE A 445 -2.98 -4.24 -8.89
CA PHE A 445 -3.44 -2.86 -9.09
C PHE A 445 -2.53 -2.05 -10.00
N ARG A 446 -1.28 -2.48 -10.21
CA ARG A 446 -0.25 -1.74 -10.99
C ARG A 446 -0.13 -2.14 -12.46
N ASP A 447 -0.71 -3.29 -12.87
CA ASP A 447 -0.57 -3.82 -14.24
C ASP A 447 -0.95 -2.80 -15.34
N TRP A 448 -1.92 -1.92 -15.06
CA TRP A 448 -2.44 -0.95 -16.03
C TRP A 448 -1.90 0.48 -15.86
N ASP A 449 -0.84 0.69 -15.09
CA ASP A 449 -0.31 2.03 -14.82
C ASP A 449 0.12 2.76 -16.10
N ALA A 450 0.73 2.04 -17.05
CA ALA A 450 1.11 2.59 -18.35
C ALA A 450 -0.11 2.93 -19.23
N ASP A 451 -1.23 2.23 -19.05
CA ASP A 451 -2.47 2.45 -19.79
C ASP A 451 -3.31 3.59 -19.21
N GLY A 452 -3.08 3.94 -17.94
CA GLY A 452 -3.77 5.02 -17.23
C GLY A 452 -5.19 4.67 -16.76
N ALA A 453 -5.70 3.47 -17.07
CA ALA A 453 -7.01 2.99 -16.64
C ALA A 453 -7.10 1.46 -16.69
N VAL A 454 -7.88 0.88 -15.79
CA VAL A 454 -8.15 -0.57 -15.76
C VAL A 454 -9.26 -0.89 -16.76
N PRO A 455 -9.04 -1.78 -17.75
CA PRO A 455 -10.04 -2.09 -18.78
C PRO A 455 -11.28 -2.74 -18.17
N ALA A 456 -12.45 -2.54 -18.81
CA ALA A 456 -13.75 -3.00 -18.33
C ALA A 456 -13.79 -4.48 -17.91
N THR A 457 -13.06 -5.34 -18.63
CA THR A 457 -12.98 -6.78 -18.38
C THR A 457 -12.20 -7.17 -17.12
N CYS A 458 -11.37 -6.27 -16.60
CA CYS A 458 -10.51 -6.48 -15.43
C CYS A 458 -10.95 -5.60 -14.25
N ALA A 459 -11.60 -4.47 -14.53
CA ALA A 459 -11.97 -3.45 -13.55
C ALA A 459 -12.78 -3.99 -12.36
N LYS A 460 -13.59 -5.04 -12.55
CA LYS A 460 -14.37 -5.67 -11.48
C LYS A 460 -13.53 -5.98 -10.24
N CYS A 461 -12.33 -6.53 -10.44
CA CYS A 461 -11.48 -7.03 -9.36
C CYS A 461 -10.22 -6.18 -9.14
N HIS A 462 -9.89 -5.31 -10.10
CA HIS A 462 -8.60 -4.61 -10.11
C HIS A 462 -8.75 -3.08 -10.01
N SER A 463 -9.94 -2.60 -9.67
CA SER A 463 -10.19 -1.17 -9.41
C SER A 463 -11.15 -1.00 -8.24
N ALA A 464 -11.01 0.11 -7.50
CA ALA A 464 -11.90 0.43 -6.38
C ALA A 464 -13.37 0.66 -6.81
N GLU A 465 -13.61 1.07 -8.06
CA GLU A 465 -14.94 1.43 -8.56
C GLU A 465 -15.63 0.32 -9.35
N GLY A 466 -14.89 -0.70 -9.81
CA GLY A 466 -15.43 -1.70 -10.72
C GLY A 466 -16.53 -2.58 -10.12
N LEU A 467 -16.32 -3.13 -8.93
CA LEU A 467 -17.35 -3.90 -8.23
C LEU A 467 -18.60 -3.04 -7.91
N PRO A 468 -18.49 -1.84 -7.31
CA PRO A 468 -19.62 -0.92 -7.15
C PRO A 468 -20.39 -0.66 -8.44
N TYR A 469 -19.67 -0.42 -9.55
CA TYR A 469 -20.28 -0.16 -10.85
C TYR A 469 -21.03 -1.38 -11.38
N LEU A 470 -20.44 -2.57 -11.24
CA LEU A 470 -21.09 -3.83 -11.61
C LEU A 470 -22.38 -4.04 -10.82
N LEU A 471 -22.36 -3.85 -9.50
CA LEU A 471 -23.52 -4.06 -8.65
C LEU A 471 -24.66 -3.07 -8.96
N LEU A 472 -24.31 -1.84 -9.36
CA LEU A 472 -25.28 -0.82 -9.72
C LEU A 472 -25.87 -1.02 -11.13
N ASN A 473 -25.05 -1.40 -12.10
CA ASN A 473 -25.43 -1.39 -13.52
C ASN A 473 -25.64 -2.79 -14.13
N GLY A 474 -25.24 -3.85 -13.42
CA GLY A 474 -25.33 -5.25 -13.88
C GLY A 474 -24.22 -5.69 -14.85
N ALA A 475 -23.43 -4.75 -15.37
CA ALA A 475 -22.26 -4.99 -16.21
C ALA A 475 -21.24 -3.86 -16.06
N ILE A 476 -19.99 -4.12 -16.48
CA ILE A 476 -18.95 -3.09 -16.63
C ILE A 476 -18.72 -2.88 -18.12
N ASP A 477 -19.09 -1.71 -18.63
CA ASP A 477 -19.07 -1.34 -20.04
C ASP A 477 -18.03 -0.25 -20.37
N LYS A 478 -17.25 0.18 -19.38
CA LYS A 478 -16.18 1.18 -19.51
C LYS A 478 -14.95 0.82 -18.67
N ALA A 479 -13.81 1.38 -19.04
CA ALA A 479 -12.63 1.34 -18.19
C ALA A 479 -12.87 2.12 -16.88
N MET A 480 -12.18 1.70 -15.82
CA MET A 480 -12.23 2.36 -14.52
C MET A 480 -10.88 3.01 -14.20
N PRO A 481 -10.86 4.07 -13.37
CA PRO A 481 -9.61 4.63 -12.87
C PRO A 481 -8.76 3.57 -12.18
N ILE A 482 -7.44 3.71 -12.31
CA ILE A 482 -6.47 2.99 -11.47
C ILE A 482 -6.71 3.40 -10.02
N SER A 483 -6.60 2.44 -9.10
CA SER A 483 -6.74 2.68 -7.67
C SER A 483 -5.57 2.09 -6.89
N ASN A 484 -5.26 2.71 -5.76
CA ASN A 484 -4.21 2.27 -4.86
C ASN A 484 -4.77 1.23 -3.87
N GLY A 485 -5.10 0.04 -4.40
CA GLY A 485 -5.88 -0.96 -3.69
C GLY A 485 -7.39 -0.74 -3.78
N PHE A 486 -8.16 -1.47 -3.00
CA PHE A 486 -9.59 -1.22 -2.79
C PHE A 486 -9.83 -0.11 -1.76
N LEU A 487 -10.98 0.55 -1.90
CA LEU A 487 -11.44 1.57 -0.95
C LEU A 487 -12.57 1.01 -0.08
N CYS A 488 -12.85 1.64 1.07
CA CYS A 488 -14.01 1.26 1.88
C CYS A 488 -15.30 1.28 1.04
N SER A 489 -15.43 2.25 0.12
CA SER A 489 -16.58 2.35 -0.79
C SER A 489 -16.69 1.23 -1.82
N THR A 490 -15.64 0.42 -2.01
CA THR A 490 -15.69 -0.78 -2.86
C THR A 490 -16.66 -1.80 -2.27
N CYS A 491 -16.61 -2.01 -0.96
CA CYS A 491 -17.43 -2.99 -0.25
C CYS A 491 -18.61 -2.37 0.50
N HIS A 492 -18.52 -1.11 0.92
CA HIS A 492 -19.53 -0.42 1.72
C HIS A 492 -20.32 0.61 0.91
N THR A 493 -21.61 0.76 1.24
CA THR A 493 -22.38 1.96 0.85
C THR A 493 -22.07 3.11 1.80
N GLU A 494 -21.98 2.78 3.09
CA GLU A 494 -21.60 3.66 4.20
C GLU A 494 -21.15 2.74 5.33
N PRO A 495 -19.89 2.81 5.81
CA PRO A 495 -19.45 1.96 6.92
C PRO A 495 -20.35 2.13 8.17
N PRO A 496 -20.74 1.04 8.84
CA PRO A 496 -20.34 -0.35 8.60
C PRO A 496 -21.19 -1.10 7.56
N PHE A 497 -22.22 -0.48 6.97
CA PHE A 497 -23.14 -1.10 6.02
C PHE A 497 -22.47 -1.49 4.69
N THR A 498 -22.46 -2.78 4.41
CA THR A 498 -21.94 -3.36 3.17
C THR A 498 -22.93 -3.21 2.01
N ARG A 499 -22.41 -3.19 0.78
CA ARG A 499 -23.21 -3.28 -0.43
C ARG A 499 -23.92 -4.63 -0.48
N ALA A 500 -25.19 -4.62 -0.86
CA ALA A 500 -25.89 -5.86 -1.16
C ALA A 500 -25.34 -6.46 -2.46
N ALA A 501 -24.81 -7.67 -2.36
CA ALA A 501 -24.46 -8.50 -3.50
C ALA A 501 -25.45 -9.66 -3.57
N GLY A 502 -26.21 -9.73 -4.67
CA GLY A 502 -27.16 -10.83 -4.91
C GLY A 502 -26.44 -12.13 -5.28
N PRO A 503 -27.21 -13.17 -5.64
CA PRO A 503 -26.64 -14.42 -6.13
C PRO A 503 -25.66 -14.17 -7.29
N VAL A 504 -24.48 -14.77 -7.20
CA VAL A 504 -23.37 -14.57 -8.14
C VAL A 504 -23.36 -15.67 -9.19
N LYS A 505 -23.21 -15.28 -10.46
CA LYS A 505 -23.16 -16.20 -11.60
C LYS A 505 -21.71 -16.54 -11.95
N PHE A 506 -21.36 -17.81 -11.76
CA PHE A 506 -20.04 -18.36 -12.07
C PHE A 506 -19.86 -18.59 -13.58
N PRO A 507 -18.61 -18.72 -14.08
CA PRO A 507 -18.33 -18.98 -15.49
C PRO A 507 -19.02 -20.24 -16.06
N SER A 508 -19.29 -21.25 -15.23
CA SER A 508 -20.07 -22.44 -15.63
C SER A 508 -21.54 -22.14 -15.95
N GLY A 509 -22.06 -21.01 -15.44
CA GLY A 509 -23.46 -20.63 -15.46
C GLY A 509 -24.21 -20.99 -14.19
N ALA A 510 -23.57 -21.71 -13.24
CA ALA A 510 -24.10 -21.90 -11.90
C ALA A 510 -24.29 -20.55 -11.18
N VAL A 511 -25.34 -20.47 -10.37
CA VAL A 511 -25.64 -19.28 -9.56
C VAL A 511 -25.57 -19.68 -8.09
N LYS A 512 -24.77 -18.96 -7.30
CA LYS A 512 -24.55 -19.24 -5.88
C LYS A 512 -24.79 -18.03 -5.02
N ASP A 513 -25.26 -18.29 -3.81
CA ASP A 513 -25.62 -17.28 -2.82
C ASP A 513 -25.27 -17.84 -1.44
N LEU A 514 -24.47 -17.10 -0.68
CA LEU A 514 -24.13 -17.43 0.71
C LEU A 514 -25.06 -16.74 1.72
N GLY A 515 -25.94 -15.85 1.25
CA GLY A 515 -26.92 -15.15 2.08
C GLY A 515 -26.35 -14.00 2.90
N ASP A 516 -25.09 -13.64 2.69
CA ASP A 516 -24.39 -12.59 3.44
C ASP A 516 -23.36 -11.82 2.56
N ALA A 517 -22.52 -11.00 3.21
CA ALA A 517 -21.51 -10.18 2.56
C ALA A 517 -20.44 -10.99 1.81
N SER A 518 -20.33 -12.31 2.01
CA SER A 518 -19.42 -13.17 1.23
C SER A 518 -19.72 -13.11 -0.27
N ASN A 519 -20.96 -12.79 -0.67
CA ASN A 519 -21.31 -12.57 -2.07
C ASN A 519 -20.51 -11.44 -2.74
N LEU A 520 -19.99 -10.47 -1.98
CA LEU A 520 -19.06 -9.47 -2.51
C LEU A 520 -17.78 -10.15 -3.00
N CYS A 521 -17.20 -11.03 -2.18
CA CYS A 521 -15.99 -11.79 -2.50
C CYS A 521 -16.21 -12.74 -3.69
N LEU A 522 -17.39 -13.39 -3.76
CA LEU A 522 -17.73 -14.30 -4.86
C LEU A 522 -17.65 -13.64 -6.24
N ASN A 523 -17.95 -12.34 -6.34
CA ASN A 523 -17.86 -11.63 -7.62
C ASN A 523 -16.44 -11.63 -8.18
N CYS A 524 -15.42 -11.59 -7.33
CA CYS A 524 -14.01 -11.53 -7.75
C CYS A 524 -13.35 -12.90 -7.78
N HIS A 525 -13.58 -13.73 -6.76
CA HIS A 525 -12.91 -15.03 -6.57
C HIS A 525 -13.60 -16.21 -7.27
N GLN A 526 -14.60 -15.98 -8.12
CA GLN A 526 -15.28 -17.02 -8.91
C GLN A 526 -14.44 -17.64 -10.05
N GLY A 527 -13.25 -17.12 -10.30
CA GLY A 527 -12.46 -17.43 -11.50
C GLY A 527 -13.02 -16.82 -12.79
N ARG A 528 -12.22 -16.86 -13.85
CA ARG A 528 -12.55 -16.39 -15.21
C ARG A 528 -12.91 -17.51 -16.17
N ALA A 529 -12.62 -18.77 -15.82
CA ALA A 529 -12.96 -19.93 -16.61
C ALA A 529 -13.58 -21.05 -15.74
N SER A 530 -14.08 -22.08 -16.40
CA SER A 530 -14.65 -23.29 -15.79
C SER A 530 -14.47 -24.46 -16.75
N LYS A 531 -14.87 -25.66 -16.34
CA LYS A 531 -15.02 -26.82 -17.24
C LYS A 531 -15.70 -26.46 -18.57
N LYS A 532 -16.80 -25.69 -18.50
CA LYS A 532 -17.58 -25.27 -19.67
C LYS A 532 -16.76 -24.43 -20.64
N THR A 533 -15.85 -23.59 -20.15
CA THR A 533 -14.97 -22.77 -20.98
C THR A 533 -13.99 -23.64 -21.77
N VAL A 534 -13.39 -24.63 -21.10
CA VAL A 534 -12.48 -25.60 -21.74
C VAL A 534 -13.22 -26.44 -22.78
N ASP A 535 -14.39 -26.97 -22.44
CA ASP A 535 -15.23 -27.72 -23.40
C ASP A 535 -15.60 -26.87 -24.62
N SER A 536 -15.93 -25.59 -24.42
CA SER A 536 -16.26 -24.67 -25.51
C SER A 536 -15.05 -24.41 -26.41
N SER A 537 -13.85 -24.31 -25.85
CA SER A 537 -12.61 -24.19 -26.62
C SER A 537 -12.36 -25.41 -27.48
N ILE A 538 -12.53 -26.62 -26.91
CA ILE A 538 -12.33 -27.89 -27.63
C ILE A 538 -13.40 -28.08 -28.73
N ALA A 539 -14.66 -27.72 -28.45
CA ALA A 539 -15.74 -27.81 -29.42
C ALA A 539 -15.62 -26.78 -30.56
N GLY A 540 -14.80 -25.73 -30.40
CA GLY A 540 -14.61 -24.67 -31.39
C GLY A 540 -13.84 -25.08 -32.64
N GLY A 541 -13.13 -26.21 -32.63
CA GLY A 541 -12.39 -26.70 -33.79
C GLY A 541 -11.38 -27.80 -33.47
N PRO A 542 -10.66 -28.33 -34.48
CA PRO A 542 -9.58 -29.27 -34.25
C PRO A 542 -8.36 -28.59 -33.58
N PRO A 543 -7.48 -29.36 -32.89
CA PRO A 543 -6.24 -28.83 -32.31
C PRO A 543 -5.30 -28.22 -33.37
N PRO A 544 -4.31 -27.39 -32.97
CA PRO A 544 -3.90 -27.11 -31.59
C PRO A 544 -4.75 -26.05 -30.87
N TYR A 545 -4.93 -26.23 -29.56
CA TYR A 545 -5.62 -25.30 -28.67
C TYR A 545 -4.63 -24.39 -27.94
N ARG A 546 -5.10 -23.19 -27.59
CA ARG A 546 -4.42 -22.29 -26.65
C ARG A 546 -4.83 -22.62 -25.22
N PHE A 547 -3.95 -22.30 -24.27
CA PHE A 547 -4.24 -22.50 -22.85
C PHE A 547 -5.45 -21.65 -22.40
N THR A 548 -6.34 -22.25 -21.64
CA THR A 548 -7.47 -21.58 -20.97
C THR A 548 -7.09 -21.40 -19.51
N ASN A 549 -7.08 -20.16 -19.01
CA ASN A 549 -6.69 -19.89 -17.62
C ASN A 549 -7.91 -19.58 -16.75
N ILE A 550 -8.07 -20.29 -15.64
CA ILE A 550 -9.08 -19.97 -14.61
C ILE A 550 -8.80 -18.66 -13.90
N HIS A 551 -7.56 -18.16 -13.99
CA HIS A 551 -7.06 -16.96 -13.33
C HIS A 551 -6.76 -17.18 -11.83
N TYR A 552 -6.00 -16.25 -11.26
CA TYR A 552 -5.45 -16.34 -9.90
C TYR A 552 -6.52 -16.23 -8.82
N PHE A 553 -6.30 -16.90 -7.69
CA PHE A 553 -7.12 -16.82 -6.48
C PHE A 553 -8.60 -17.08 -6.75
N ALA A 554 -8.90 -18.15 -7.50
CA ALA A 554 -10.26 -18.60 -7.77
C ALA A 554 -10.87 -19.35 -6.56
N ALA A 555 -10.66 -18.82 -5.35
CA ALA A 555 -11.03 -19.38 -4.06
C ALA A 555 -12.51 -19.74 -3.95
N ALA A 556 -13.41 -18.95 -4.54
CA ALA A 556 -14.82 -19.31 -4.54
C ALA A 556 -15.11 -20.51 -5.44
N ALA A 557 -14.42 -20.63 -6.58
CA ALA A 557 -14.55 -21.80 -7.45
C ALA A 557 -14.05 -23.07 -6.75
N SER A 558 -12.96 -22.95 -6.00
CA SER A 558 -12.39 -24.00 -5.15
C SER A 558 -13.36 -24.41 -4.04
N TYR A 559 -13.82 -23.42 -3.28
CA TYR A 559 -14.71 -23.58 -2.16
C TYR A 559 -16.02 -24.29 -2.52
N PHE A 560 -16.63 -23.95 -3.67
CA PHE A 560 -17.86 -24.60 -4.16
C PHE A 560 -17.62 -25.92 -4.93
N GLY A 561 -16.39 -26.18 -5.39
CA GLY A 561 -16.01 -27.39 -6.10
C GLY A 561 -16.96 -27.77 -7.23
N HIS A 562 -17.49 -28.98 -7.17
CA HIS A 562 -18.42 -29.55 -8.16
C HIS A 562 -19.65 -28.69 -8.43
N GLU A 563 -20.10 -27.92 -7.45
CA GLU A 563 -21.31 -27.13 -7.60
C GLU A 563 -21.19 -25.98 -8.60
N VAL A 564 -19.96 -25.54 -8.89
CA VAL A 564 -19.66 -24.49 -9.86
C VAL A 564 -18.70 -24.94 -10.96
N GLN A 565 -18.12 -26.15 -10.84
CA GLN A 565 -17.27 -26.78 -11.85
C GLN A 565 -16.12 -25.87 -12.30
N GLY A 566 -15.45 -25.26 -11.31
CA GLY A 566 -14.25 -24.45 -11.52
C GLY A 566 -13.17 -25.26 -12.23
N GLY A 567 -12.87 -26.44 -11.70
CA GLY A 567 -11.97 -27.42 -12.31
C GLY A 567 -12.58 -28.17 -13.50
N TYR A 568 -11.74 -28.82 -14.30
CA TYR A 568 -12.17 -29.71 -15.36
C TYR A 568 -12.49 -31.11 -14.81
N GLU A 569 -13.78 -31.40 -14.73
CA GLU A 569 -14.29 -32.68 -14.24
C GLU A 569 -14.43 -33.71 -15.37
N PHE A 570 -14.01 -34.95 -15.12
CA PHE A 570 -14.07 -36.03 -16.10
C PHE A 570 -15.40 -36.78 -16.04
N SER A 571 -15.85 -37.27 -17.19
CA SER A 571 -17.15 -37.94 -17.32
C SER A 571 -17.17 -39.27 -16.53
N GLY A 572 -18.28 -39.54 -15.84
CA GLY A 572 -18.46 -40.76 -15.05
C GLY A 572 -17.78 -40.76 -13.68
N LYS A 573 -17.14 -39.65 -13.30
CA LYS A 573 -16.48 -39.46 -12.01
C LYS A 573 -17.33 -38.62 -11.07
N ALA A 574 -17.16 -38.84 -9.76
CA ALA A 574 -17.79 -38.05 -8.71
C ALA A 574 -16.78 -37.06 -8.13
N TYR A 575 -17.24 -35.84 -7.87
CA TYR A 575 -16.42 -34.76 -7.34
C TYR A 575 -17.06 -34.14 -6.09
N ALA A 576 -16.22 -33.70 -5.16
CA ALA A 576 -16.66 -33.00 -3.96
C ALA A 576 -17.32 -31.66 -4.33
N GLY A 577 -18.48 -31.41 -3.73
CA GLY A 577 -19.20 -30.14 -3.84
C GLY A 577 -18.59 -29.07 -2.94
N ARG A 578 -19.43 -28.15 -2.47
CA ARG A 578 -19.00 -27.12 -1.52
C ARG A 578 -18.35 -27.76 -0.29
N ASN A 579 -17.29 -27.15 0.23
CA ASN A 579 -16.75 -27.47 1.55
C ASN A 579 -17.43 -26.60 2.63
N PRO A 580 -18.44 -27.09 3.35
CA PRO A 580 -19.12 -26.31 4.39
C PRO A 580 -18.36 -26.28 5.73
N TYR A 581 -17.20 -26.95 5.83
CA TYR A 581 -16.48 -27.18 7.10
C TYR A 581 -17.39 -27.76 8.19
N ASN A 582 -18.03 -28.90 7.92
CA ASN A 582 -19.01 -29.51 8.84
C ASN A 582 -18.47 -29.73 10.27
N SER A 583 -17.16 -29.95 10.42
CA SER A 583 -16.49 -30.12 11.71
C SER A 583 -16.39 -28.82 12.52
N HIS A 584 -16.62 -27.66 11.92
CA HIS A 584 -16.61 -26.36 12.61
C HIS A 584 -17.94 -26.06 13.32
N LEU A 585 -18.89 -27.00 13.38
CA LEU A 585 -20.13 -26.86 14.17
C LEU A 585 -20.97 -25.61 13.83
N GLY A 586 -20.88 -25.11 12.59
CA GLY A 586 -21.68 -23.98 12.10
C GLY A 586 -21.07 -22.59 12.29
N ILE A 587 -19.78 -22.51 12.61
CA ILE A 587 -18.97 -21.27 12.54
C ILE A 587 -17.84 -21.46 11.52
N PHE A 588 -17.24 -20.36 11.03
CA PHE A 588 -16.16 -20.41 10.03
C PHE A 588 -16.55 -21.26 8.80
N THR A 589 -17.77 -21.04 8.32
CA THR A 589 -18.39 -21.80 7.24
C THR A 589 -18.48 -21.02 5.94
N ASN A 590 -18.06 -19.76 5.90
CA ASN A 590 -18.08 -18.90 4.72
C ASN A 590 -16.93 -17.88 4.74
N CYS A 591 -16.83 -17.07 3.68
CA CYS A 591 -15.70 -16.17 3.47
C CYS A 591 -15.55 -15.13 4.59
N VAL A 592 -16.62 -14.43 4.98
CA VAL A 592 -16.55 -13.35 5.98
C VAL A 592 -16.45 -13.87 7.41
N GLU A 593 -16.79 -15.13 7.66
CA GLU A 593 -16.54 -15.76 8.95
C GLU A 593 -15.06 -16.01 9.17
N CYS A 594 -14.33 -16.48 8.15
CA CYS A 594 -12.88 -16.72 8.22
C CYS A 594 -12.05 -15.44 8.01
N HIS A 595 -12.25 -14.74 6.89
CA HIS A 595 -11.43 -13.60 6.43
C HIS A 595 -11.91 -12.23 6.91
N PHE A 596 -12.93 -12.16 7.75
CA PHE A 596 -13.31 -10.92 8.46
C PHE A 596 -13.65 -11.23 9.92
N GLY A 597 -13.40 -12.47 10.36
CA GLY A 597 -13.65 -12.91 11.71
C GLY A 597 -15.06 -12.66 12.20
N THR A 598 -16.11 -12.59 11.37
CA THR A 598 -17.49 -12.26 11.83
C THR A 598 -18.04 -13.25 12.88
N LYS A 599 -17.37 -14.40 13.03
CA LYS A 599 -17.58 -15.40 14.09
C LYS A 599 -16.33 -15.68 14.94
N SER A 600 -15.33 -14.81 14.86
CA SER A 600 -14.10 -14.88 15.65
C SER A 600 -14.41 -14.90 17.14
N PHE A 601 -13.64 -15.70 17.88
CA PHE A 601 -13.73 -15.76 19.34
C PHE A 601 -13.10 -14.53 20.01
N ASN A 602 -12.29 -13.78 19.28
CA ASN A 602 -11.58 -12.59 19.77
C ASN A 602 -12.41 -11.30 19.71
N ARG A 603 -13.64 -11.37 19.19
CA ARG A 603 -14.56 -10.23 19.13
C ARG A 603 -15.04 -9.80 20.52
N ALA A 604 -15.09 -8.49 20.75
CA ALA A 604 -15.50 -7.89 22.03
C ALA A 604 -17.04 -7.90 22.21
N GLN A 605 -17.79 -8.14 21.13
CA GLN A 605 -19.25 -8.08 21.09
C GLN A 605 -19.81 -6.69 21.40
N ASP A 606 -19.09 -5.65 21.01
CA ASP A 606 -19.49 -4.25 21.11
C ASP A 606 -19.23 -3.49 19.80
N ASP A 607 -19.44 -2.17 19.78
CA ASP A 607 -19.32 -1.36 18.56
C ASP A 607 -17.92 -1.37 17.95
N SER A 608 -16.88 -1.74 18.71
CA SER A 608 -15.50 -1.85 18.20
C SER A 608 -15.35 -3.00 17.18
N ASP A 609 -16.21 -4.02 17.25
CA ASP A 609 -16.24 -5.15 16.31
C ASP A 609 -16.58 -4.73 14.88
N ASN A 610 -17.19 -3.56 14.68
CA ASN A 610 -17.46 -3.00 13.36
C ASN A 610 -16.17 -2.57 12.62
N LEU A 611 -15.06 -2.43 13.34
CA LEU A 611 -13.75 -2.09 12.78
C LEU A 611 -12.90 -3.32 12.44
N PHE A 612 -13.37 -4.53 12.75
CA PHE A 612 -12.62 -5.77 12.55
C PHE A 612 -12.50 -6.14 11.06
N HIS A 613 -11.33 -5.90 10.45
CA HIS A 613 -11.01 -6.13 9.02
C HIS A 613 -9.79 -7.04 8.84
N ASN A 614 -9.78 -8.20 9.49
CA ASN A 614 -8.68 -9.15 9.35
C ASN A 614 -8.84 -9.98 8.06
N THR A 615 -8.35 -9.48 6.93
CA THR A 615 -8.46 -10.16 5.62
C THR A 615 -7.76 -11.52 5.58
N SER A 616 -6.75 -11.71 6.43
CA SER A 616 -6.21 -13.03 6.73
C SER A 616 -6.99 -13.70 7.85
N PRO A 617 -7.25 -15.02 7.77
CA PRO A 617 -7.84 -15.71 8.89
C PRO A 617 -6.96 -15.60 10.15
N SER A 618 -7.59 -15.36 11.29
CA SER A 618 -6.93 -15.26 12.60
C SER A 618 -6.31 -16.60 13.01
N LYS A 619 -5.00 -16.60 13.32
CA LYS A 619 -4.29 -17.80 13.79
C LYS A 619 -4.86 -18.28 15.14
N GLU A 620 -5.20 -17.34 16.01
CA GLU A 620 -5.74 -17.61 17.34
C GLU A 620 -7.08 -18.36 17.27
N ASP A 621 -7.92 -18.02 16.27
CA ASP A 621 -9.22 -18.68 16.07
C ASP A 621 -9.10 -20.15 15.65
N CYS A 622 -7.97 -20.54 15.05
CA CYS A 622 -7.74 -21.89 14.53
C CYS A 622 -6.85 -22.75 15.44
N SER A 623 -5.88 -22.14 16.13
CA SER A 623 -4.84 -22.81 16.90
C SER A 623 -5.37 -23.77 17.98
N ALA A 624 -6.53 -23.48 18.58
CA ALA A 624 -7.11 -24.32 19.61
C ALA A 624 -7.50 -25.73 19.11
N CYS A 625 -7.88 -25.84 17.83
CA CYS A 625 -8.27 -27.11 17.23
C CYS A 625 -7.16 -27.71 16.36
N HIS A 626 -6.48 -26.87 15.58
CA HIS A 626 -5.50 -27.29 14.59
C HIS A 626 -4.04 -27.18 15.06
N GLY A 627 -3.76 -26.48 16.16
CA GLY A 627 -2.40 -26.30 16.67
C GLY A 627 -1.75 -27.57 17.22
N ASN A 628 -2.50 -28.68 17.31
CA ASN A 628 -1.98 -30.00 17.66
C ASN A 628 -2.06 -31.00 16.49
N ASP A 629 -2.40 -30.54 15.28
CA ASP A 629 -2.37 -31.40 14.10
C ASP A 629 -0.94 -31.95 13.94
N VAL A 630 -0.83 -33.22 13.51
CA VAL A 630 0.46 -33.94 13.44
C VAL A 630 1.47 -33.27 12.50
N ALA A 631 0.98 -32.49 11.55
CA ALA A 631 1.78 -31.76 10.57
C ALA A 631 2.17 -30.33 11.00
N GLN A 632 1.74 -29.88 12.19
CA GLN A 632 2.17 -28.56 12.70
C GLN A 632 3.69 -28.59 12.95
N PRO A 633 4.43 -27.54 12.55
CA PRO A 633 5.86 -27.44 12.86
C PRO A 633 6.14 -27.33 14.36
N HIS A 634 5.19 -26.75 15.10
CA HIS A 634 5.27 -26.54 16.55
C HIS A 634 4.01 -27.01 17.29
N PRO A 635 3.76 -28.34 17.35
CA PRO A 635 2.54 -28.88 17.94
C PRO A 635 2.37 -28.46 19.40
N GLY A 636 1.22 -27.87 19.71
CA GLY A 636 0.85 -27.40 21.05
C GLY A 636 1.30 -26.00 21.41
N ASP A 637 2.08 -25.32 20.55
CA ASP A 637 2.44 -23.91 20.72
C ASP A 637 1.56 -23.02 19.84
N ALA A 638 0.46 -22.51 20.41
CA ALA A 638 -0.49 -21.67 19.69
C ALA A 638 0.12 -20.39 19.11
N SER A 639 1.21 -19.88 19.70
CA SER A 639 1.87 -18.66 19.20
C SER A 639 2.65 -18.88 17.90
N ARG A 640 2.92 -20.15 17.57
CA ARG A 640 3.67 -20.58 16.38
C ARG A 640 2.81 -21.44 15.45
N PHE A 641 1.49 -21.21 15.47
CA PHE A 641 0.55 -21.89 14.60
C PHE A 641 0.76 -21.49 13.14
N GLU A 642 0.68 -22.48 12.25
CA GLU A 642 0.75 -22.30 10.80
C GLU A 642 -0.43 -22.97 10.10
N PHE A 643 -1.02 -22.27 9.12
CA PHE A 643 -2.14 -22.81 8.35
C PHE A 643 -1.70 -23.99 7.48
N GLU A 644 -0.47 -23.92 6.99
CA GLU A 644 0.22 -24.90 6.16
C GLU A 644 0.39 -26.23 6.91
N GLY A 645 0.40 -26.22 8.24
CA GLY A 645 0.46 -27.41 9.09
C GLY A 645 -0.92 -28.05 9.37
N ILE A 646 -2.02 -27.54 8.80
CA ILE A 646 -3.35 -28.09 9.04
C ILE A 646 -3.46 -29.50 8.43
N ARG A 647 -3.80 -30.47 9.28
CA ARG A 647 -4.16 -31.83 8.91
C ARG A 647 -5.19 -32.39 9.89
N PRO A 648 -6.49 -32.30 9.58
CA PRO A 648 -7.52 -32.93 10.38
C PRO A 648 -7.28 -34.45 10.53
N ALA A 649 -7.75 -35.03 11.63
CA ALA A 649 -7.65 -36.48 11.82
C ALA A 649 -8.41 -37.25 10.71
N HIS A 650 -7.84 -38.37 10.24
CA HIS A 650 -8.40 -39.27 9.22
C HIS A 650 -8.39 -38.76 7.77
N ILE A 651 -7.47 -37.85 7.43
CA ILE A 651 -7.18 -37.53 6.03
C ILE A 651 -6.43 -38.70 5.37
N PRO A 652 -6.91 -39.20 4.20
CA PRO A 652 -6.18 -40.18 3.41
C PRO A 652 -4.83 -39.63 2.93
N ASP A 653 -3.88 -40.53 2.70
CA ASP A 653 -2.69 -40.28 1.88
C ASP A 653 -3.15 -40.07 0.43
N TYR A 654 -3.28 -38.81 0.03
CA TYR A 654 -3.80 -38.37 -1.24
C TYR A 654 -2.81 -38.59 -2.37
N ASP A 655 -1.52 -38.31 -2.18
CA ASP A 655 -0.49 -38.43 -3.21
C ASP A 655 0.13 -39.85 -3.30
N ALA A 656 -0.21 -40.71 -2.34
CA ALA A 656 0.23 -42.09 -2.23
C ALA A 656 1.75 -42.27 -2.08
N ASP A 657 2.42 -41.34 -1.39
CA ASP A 657 3.84 -41.42 -1.05
C ASP A 657 4.10 -42.26 0.25
N GLY A 658 3.06 -42.55 1.01
CA GLY A 658 3.08 -43.31 2.26
C GLY A 658 3.16 -42.45 3.54
N ASN A 659 3.24 -41.13 3.43
CA ASN A 659 3.41 -40.18 4.51
C ASN A 659 2.07 -39.61 5.02
N THR A 660 1.35 -40.42 5.78
CA THR A 660 0.07 -40.01 6.40
C THR A 660 0.17 -38.92 7.50
N SER A 661 1.35 -38.34 7.73
CA SER A 661 1.61 -37.36 8.79
C SER A 661 1.91 -35.96 8.28
N GLU A 662 2.05 -35.76 6.97
CA GLU A 662 2.26 -34.42 6.40
C GLU A 662 0.96 -33.62 6.25
N SER A 663 1.07 -32.35 5.92
CA SER A 663 -0.10 -31.48 5.84
C SER A 663 -0.94 -31.72 4.59
N LEU A 664 -2.18 -31.21 4.59
CA LEU A 664 -3.00 -31.20 3.38
C LEU A 664 -2.34 -30.43 2.22
N GLN A 665 -1.49 -29.44 2.52
CA GLN A 665 -0.74 -28.73 1.48
C GLN A 665 0.26 -29.65 0.81
N ALA A 666 1.10 -30.35 1.59
CA ALA A 666 2.10 -31.27 1.06
C ALA A 666 1.47 -32.41 0.22
N GLU A 667 0.34 -32.94 0.67
CA GLU A 667 -0.47 -33.92 -0.06
C GLU A 667 -0.94 -33.42 -1.44
N LEU A 668 -1.28 -32.13 -1.56
CA LEU A 668 -1.61 -31.54 -2.86
C LEU A 668 -0.35 -31.26 -3.68
N ASP A 669 0.73 -30.78 -3.08
CA ASP A 669 2.01 -30.52 -3.75
C ASP A 669 2.57 -31.79 -4.41
N GLY A 670 2.47 -32.94 -3.74
CA GLY A 670 2.86 -34.23 -4.29
C GLY A 670 2.01 -34.65 -5.49
N LEU A 671 0.69 -34.46 -5.42
CA LEU A 671 -0.21 -34.69 -6.56
C LEU A 671 0.04 -33.73 -7.73
N GLU A 672 0.40 -32.47 -7.46
CA GLU A 672 0.77 -31.50 -8.47
C GLU A 672 2.05 -31.91 -9.20
N ALA A 673 3.06 -32.36 -8.44
CA ALA A 673 4.32 -32.86 -8.99
C ALA A 673 4.08 -34.10 -9.88
N GLU A 674 3.27 -35.06 -9.42
CA GLU A 674 2.94 -36.24 -10.21
C GLU A 674 2.13 -35.88 -11.47
N LEU A 675 1.14 -34.99 -11.35
CA LEU A 675 0.35 -34.54 -12.50
C LEU A 675 1.23 -33.84 -13.54
N TYR A 676 2.16 -33.00 -13.09
CA TYR A 676 3.11 -32.35 -13.98
C TYR A 676 4.05 -33.36 -14.67
N ALA A 677 4.60 -34.32 -13.92
CA ALA A 677 5.41 -35.39 -14.49
C ALA A 677 4.63 -36.22 -15.52
N GLN A 678 3.34 -36.48 -15.27
CA GLN A 678 2.47 -37.19 -16.20
C GLN A 678 2.14 -36.35 -17.45
N LEU A 679 2.02 -35.03 -17.32
CA LEU A 679 1.89 -34.12 -18.47
C LEU A 679 3.13 -34.17 -19.36
N GLN A 680 4.33 -34.14 -18.76
CA GLN A 680 5.60 -34.28 -19.49
C GLN A 680 5.69 -35.63 -20.20
N ALA A 681 5.37 -36.73 -19.50
CA ALA A 681 5.37 -38.07 -20.08
C ALA A 681 4.39 -38.18 -21.26
N TYR A 682 3.18 -37.62 -21.12
CA TYR A 682 2.19 -37.57 -22.19
C TYR A 682 2.69 -36.76 -23.40
N GLY A 683 3.18 -35.54 -23.16
CA GLY A 683 3.74 -34.67 -24.20
C GLY A 683 4.86 -35.35 -24.99
N ASN A 684 5.80 -35.96 -24.28
CA ASN A 684 6.88 -36.75 -24.89
C ASN A 684 6.34 -37.91 -25.74
N SER A 685 5.30 -38.61 -25.28
CA SER A 685 4.71 -39.75 -26.01
C SER A 685 4.06 -39.37 -27.35
N ILE A 686 3.64 -38.11 -27.50
CA ILE A 686 3.04 -37.57 -28.73
C ILE A 686 4.02 -36.69 -29.52
N GLY A 687 5.29 -36.61 -29.10
CA GLY A 687 6.32 -35.80 -29.77
C GLY A 687 6.14 -34.28 -29.59
N ASN A 688 5.52 -33.86 -28.48
CA ASN A 688 5.27 -32.47 -28.14
C ASN A 688 5.59 -32.26 -26.65
N SER A 689 6.88 -32.09 -26.33
CA SER A 689 7.36 -31.93 -24.95
C SER A 689 6.89 -30.60 -24.34
N ILE A 690 6.57 -30.62 -23.05
CA ILE A 690 5.94 -29.50 -22.33
C ILE A 690 6.79 -29.08 -21.12
N ALA A 691 7.01 -27.78 -20.98
CA ALA A 691 7.58 -27.15 -19.80
C ALA A 691 6.55 -26.20 -19.15
N TYR A 692 6.61 -26.07 -17.82
CA TYR A 692 5.74 -25.21 -17.04
C TYR A 692 6.55 -24.22 -16.21
N ASP A 693 6.13 -22.97 -16.21
CA ASP A 693 6.63 -21.92 -15.32
C ASP A 693 5.44 -21.12 -14.80
N GLU A 694 5.32 -21.07 -13.48
CA GLU A 694 4.21 -20.39 -12.83
C GLU A 694 4.30 -18.86 -12.92
N ALA A 695 5.50 -18.31 -13.12
CA ALA A 695 5.79 -16.88 -13.15
C ALA A 695 5.83 -16.32 -14.58
N ALA A 696 6.08 -17.15 -15.59
CA ALA A 696 6.18 -16.72 -16.98
C ALA A 696 4.88 -16.94 -17.77
N TYR A 697 4.29 -15.90 -18.36
CA TYR A 697 3.17 -16.04 -19.29
C TYR A 697 3.65 -16.62 -20.64
N PRO A 698 2.99 -17.65 -21.22
CA PRO A 698 1.64 -18.16 -20.94
C PRO A 698 1.60 -19.46 -20.11
N TYR A 699 2.55 -19.60 -19.20
CA TYR A 699 2.75 -20.68 -18.22
C TYR A 699 3.22 -22.01 -18.80
N PHE A 700 2.70 -22.38 -19.96
CA PHE A 700 3.08 -23.62 -20.64
C PHE A 700 3.81 -23.33 -21.94
N PHE A 701 5.01 -23.87 -22.05
CA PHE A 701 5.92 -23.69 -23.17
C PHE A 701 6.22 -25.02 -23.85
N SER A 702 6.56 -24.96 -25.14
CA SER A 702 7.17 -26.12 -25.80
C SER A 702 8.60 -26.27 -25.29
N ASP A 703 8.87 -27.42 -24.68
CA ASP A 703 10.18 -27.81 -24.18
C ASP A 703 11.04 -28.26 -25.38
N LEU A 704 11.97 -27.42 -25.79
CA LEU A 704 12.75 -27.56 -27.01
C LEU A 704 13.92 -28.53 -26.83
N ASN A 705 14.40 -28.70 -25.60
CA ASN A 705 15.56 -29.56 -25.30
C ASN A 705 15.20 -30.84 -24.53
N GLY A 706 13.95 -30.97 -24.09
CA GLY A 706 13.41 -32.15 -23.40
C GLY A 706 13.85 -32.28 -21.95
N ASN A 707 14.30 -31.20 -21.30
CA ASN A 707 14.78 -31.23 -19.91
C ASN A 707 13.65 -31.09 -18.88
N GLY A 708 12.43 -30.75 -19.31
CA GLY A 708 11.26 -30.60 -18.46
C GLY A 708 11.24 -29.34 -17.59
N VAL A 709 12.06 -28.33 -17.87
CA VAL A 709 12.02 -27.01 -17.21
C VAL A 709 11.95 -25.91 -18.26
N VAL A 710 11.45 -24.72 -17.90
CA VAL A 710 11.44 -23.59 -18.84
C VAL A 710 12.80 -22.92 -18.79
N ASP A 711 13.56 -23.02 -19.87
CA ASP A 711 14.82 -22.29 -20.00
C ASP A 711 14.61 -20.82 -20.41
N PRO A 712 15.55 -19.90 -20.15
CA PRO A 712 15.45 -18.50 -20.55
C PRO A 712 15.18 -18.30 -22.05
N GLU A 713 15.70 -19.18 -22.91
CA GLU A 713 15.45 -19.15 -24.35
C GLU A 713 14.04 -19.64 -24.73
N GLU A 714 13.37 -20.37 -23.83
CA GLU A 714 12.05 -20.94 -24.04
C GLU A 714 10.94 -20.07 -23.47
N ALA A 715 11.26 -19.20 -22.48
CA ALA A 715 10.37 -18.25 -21.81
C ALA A 715 9.90 -17.08 -22.72
N ASP A 716 9.56 -17.38 -23.97
CA ASP A 716 9.01 -16.46 -24.95
C ASP A 716 7.54 -16.82 -25.23
N SER A 717 6.65 -15.83 -25.16
CA SER A 717 5.22 -16.00 -25.44
C SER A 717 4.90 -16.61 -26.81
N SER A 718 5.79 -16.50 -27.80
CA SER A 718 5.69 -17.13 -29.11
C SER A 718 5.94 -18.64 -29.07
N ASN A 719 6.71 -19.11 -28.08
CA ASN A 719 6.98 -20.52 -27.76
C ASN A 719 5.87 -21.16 -26.91
N ASN A 720 4.67 -20.59 -26.90
CA ASN A 720 3.56 -21.17 -26.14
C ASN A 720 3.25 -22.60 -26.59
N TYR A 721 3.06 -23.49 -25.62
CA TYR A 721 2.72 -24.89 -25.85
C TYR A 721 1.43 -25.02 -26.68
N LYS A 722 1.42 -25.98 -27.61
CA LYS A 722 0.31 -26.26 -28.51
C LYS A 722 -0.47 -27.47 -28.01
N PHE A 723 -1.59 -27.23 -27.33
CA PHE A 723 -2.33 -28.30 -26.67
C PHE A 723 -3.17 -29.13 -27.64
N ASP A 724 -3.27 -30.44 -27.41
CA ASP A 724 -4.45 -31.21 -27.80
C ASP A 724 -5.52 -31.19 -26.70
N ALA A 725 -6.64 -31.87 -26.94
CA ALA A 725 -7.75 -31.86 -25.99
C ALA A 725 -7.42 -32.58 -24.67
N THR A 726 -6.53 -33.57 -24.69
CA THR A 726 -6.17 -34.39 -23.53
C THR A 726 -5.26 -33.60 -22.60
N ALA A 727 -4.18 -33.04 -23.14
CA ALA A 727 -3.25 -32.21 -22.38
C ALA A 727 -3.93 -30.93 -21.86
N LEU A 728 -4.82 -30.29 -22.63
CA LEU A 728 -5.49 -29.06 -22.19
C LEU A 728 -6.32 -29.26 -20.92
N ARG A 729 -7.04 -30.37 -20.81
CA ARG A 729 -7.90 -30.67 -19.64
C ARG A 729 -7.07 -30.86 -18.37
N ALA A 730 -5.99 -31.62 -18.47
CA ALA A 730 -5.11 -31.90 -17.35
C ALA A 730 -4.30 -30.66 -16.94
N ALA A 731 -3.73 -29.93 -17.91
CA ALA A 731 -3.01 -28.68 -17.65
C ALA A 731 -3.90 -27.60 -17.03
N TYR A 732 -5.18 -27.56 -17.38
CA TYR A 732 -6.15 -26.68 -16.73
C TYR A 732 -6.30 -26.97 -15.24
N ASN A 733 -6.36 -28.25 -14.84
CA ASN A 733 -6.44 -28.65 -13.44
C ASN A 733 -5.15 -28.37 -12.67
N LEU A 734 -3.98 -28.63 -13.27
CA LEU A 734 -2.69 -28.28 -12.68
C LEU A 734 -2.57 -26.76 -12.46
N GLN A 735 -2.96 -25.95 -13.45
CA GLN A 735 -2.93 -24.50 -13.28
C GLN A 735 -3.89 -24.05 -12.18
N PHE A 736 -5.07 -24.67 -12.08
CA PHE A 736 -6.03 -24.27 -11.07
C PHE A 736 -5.50 -24.54 -9.65
N SER A 737 -4.84 -25.68 -9.42
CA SER A 737 -4.24 -25.97 -8.12
C SER A 737 -3.08 -25.00 -7.82
N LYS A 738 -2.17 -24.79 -8.78
CA LYS A 738 -1.03 -23.86 -8.64
C LYS A 738 -1.45 -22.40 -8.43
N LYS A 739 -2.59 -21.98 -8.98
CA LYS A 739 -3.09 -20.59 -8.86
C LYS A 739 -4.15 -20.40 -7.78
N GLU A 740 -4.33 -21.40 -6.93
CA GLU A 740 -5.11 -21.34 -5.70
C GLU A 740 -4.25 -21.85 -4.51
N PRO A 741 -3.36 -21.02 -3.95
CA PRO A 741 -2.39 -21.48 -2.94
C PRO A 741 -3.03 -22.04 -1.67
N CYS A 742 -4.24 -21.57 -1.31
CA CYS A 742 -5.00 -22.06 -0.16
C CYS A 742 -5.99 -23.19 -0.51
N ALA A 743 -5.83 -23.87 -1.66
CA ALA A 743 -6.71 -24.96 -2.09
C ALA A 743 -6.85 -26.06 -1.03
N TYR A 744 -5.79 -26.30 -0.27
CA TYR A 744 -5.72 -27.28 0.82
C TYR A 744 -6.69 -26.96 1.98
N ILE A 745 -7.01 -25.68 2.21
CA ILE A 745 -8.03 -25.25 3.16
C ILE A 745 -9.40 -25.24 2.49
N HIS A 746 -9.49 -24.58 1.32
CA HIS A 746 -10.77 -24.32 0.67
C HIS A 746 -11.50 -25.60 0.26
N ASN A 747 -10.82 -26.56 -0.37
CA ASN A 747 -11.43 -27.83 -0.79
C ASN A 747 -10.40 -28.90 -1.22
N ALA A 748 -9.53 -29.35 -0.32
CA ALA A 748 -8.46 -30.31 -0.66
C ALA A 748 -8.97 -31.57 -1.39
N VAL A 749 -10.09 -32.13 -0.94
CA VAL A 749 -10.70 -33.33 -1.56
C VAL A 749 -11.01 -33.11 -3.04
N TYR A 750 -11.58 -31.96 -3.38
CA TYR A 750 -11.92 -31.64 -4.77
C TYR A 750 -10.66 -31.56 -5.64
N PHE A 751 -9.60 -30.90 -5.16
CA PHE A 751 -8.34 -30.77 -5.88
C PHE A 751 -7.63 -32.12 -6.05
N ALA A 752 -7.57 -32.93 -5.00
CA ALA A 752 -7.01 -34.26 -5.09
C ALA A 752 -7.72 -35.11 -6.16
N GLN A 753 -9.07 -35.07 -6.19
CA GLN A 753 -9.87 -35.78 -7.19
C GLN A 753 -9.61 -35.29 -8.62
N LEU A 754 -9.50 -33.98 -8.82
CA LEU A 754 -9.17 -33.40 -10.14
C LEU A 754 -7.80 -33.84 -10.62
N MET A 755 -6.79 -33.83 -9.75
CA MET A 755 -5.42 -34.17 -10.12
C MET A 755 -5.26 -35.65 -10.42
N VAL A 756 -5.77 -36.55 -9.57
CA VAL A 756 -5.72 -38.00 -9.81
C VAL A 756 -6.45 -38.39 -11.09
N ASP A 757 -7.65 -37.85 -11.35
CA ASP A 757 -8.35 -38.16 -12.59
C ASP A 757 -7.66 -37.54 -13.82
N SER A 758 -6.93 -36.42 -13.66
CA SER A 758 -6.11 -35.85 -14.73
C SER A 758 -4.92 -36.75 -15.05
N ILE A 759 -4.28 -37.32 -14.03
CA ILE A 759 -3.22 -38.33 -14.18
C ILE A 759 -3.77 -39.55 -14.94
N GLU A 760 -4.93 -40.08 -14.55
CA GLU A 760 -5.59 -41.19 -15.26
C GLU A 760 -5.90 -40.82 -16.72
N HIS A 761 -6.42 -39.61 -16.96
CA HIS A 761 -6.77 -39.13 -18.30
C HIS A 761 -5.57 -39.07 -19.24
N LEU A 762 -4.38 -38.76 -18.71
CA LEU A 762 -3.11 -38.74 -19.44
C LEU A 762 -2.49 -40.14 -19.61
N GLY A 763 -3.15 -41.20 -19.12
CA GLY A 763 -2.69 -42.59 -19.18
C GLY A 763 -1.85 -43.06 -17.98
N GLY A 764 -1.78 -42.26 -16.92
CA GLY A 764 -1.12 -42.62 -15.66
C GLY A 764 -1.88 -43.72 -14.91
N LYS A 765 -1.16 -44.51 -14.12
CA LYS A 765 -1.75 -45.59 -13.31
C LYS A 765 -2.20 -45.05 -11.95
N ILE A 766 -3.49 -45.15 -11.67
CA ILE A 766 -4.07 -44.62 -10.42
C ILE A 766 -4.29 -45.65 -9.32
N THR A 767 -3.86 -46.91 -9.50
CA THR A 767 -4.10 -47.99 -8.51
C THR A 767 -3.47 -47.75 -7.14
N LYS A 768 -2.51 -46.82 -7.03
CA LYS A 768 -1.88 -46.43 -5.75
C LYS A 768 -2.78 -45.51 -4.91
N TYR A 769 -3.66 -44.74 -5.56
CA TYR A 769 -4.59 -43.81 -4.90
C TYR A 769 -5.83 -44.54 -4.39
N THR A 770 -5.68 -45.40 -3.39
CA THR A 770 -6.76 -46.32 -2.94
C THR A 770 -8.03 -45.62 -2.41
N TRP A 771 -7.93 -44.33 -2.10
CA TRP A 771 -9.04 -43.47 -1.70
C TRP A 771 -9.88 -42.96 -2.89
N ARG A 772 -9.33 -43.01 -4.12
CA ARG A 772 -9.94 -42.54 -5.37
C ARG A 772 -10.38 -43.71 -6.26
#